data_AF-A0AAD3HIR0-F1
#
_entry.id   AF-A0AAD3HIR0-F1
#
_cell.length_a   1.000
_cell.length_b   1.000
_cell.length_c   1.000
_cell.angle_alpha   90.00
_cell.angle_beta   90.00
_cell.angle_gamma   90.00
#
_symmetry.space_group_name_H-M   'P 1'
#
loop_
_entity.id
_entity.type
_entity.pdbx_description
1 polymer ?
#
loop_
_entity_poly.entity_id
_entity_poly.type
_entity_poly.pdbx_seq_one_letter_code
_entity_poly.pdbx_strand_id
1 'polypeptide(L)'
;MEDREDDGTGSQRSGATGSESEHGRRSDLKFLSQSKRGPTDEAEEGDLLEQKRTVQDGVFACMYTLVRQTVFNSWKFAVLKLALEFLIFFLMAFNPGFPQWKIRTSNPAWQLVRWVLWRGPVAHILGYRAFIGIMYGMAASVFLSVGGLAWLTLAMRQAEQSKWMRTAAAYLHVVYDIMFVMAYPSFLDYFAFVANCDFTGPVKRHNMFTDVMCLELPHLLHMCVALLTGAVFLCVVALMLVACGELNPISRHLLASPAVHPRLRALAAKAVFIVSCADLGGRGKLQAVVNVVAAGAVCWFNLRALPFYSRLTNAVWTGQWVGILYTCLVRVVLVYGKDQSYTYLRSRTLYVLYGLLPVTAASMGLVSLYSRWDSRPARKFRELPPGAVKLTRVHRFADVYQVERLARAMRLFDSDGWVEEGAAEWGETVLRAGMQAFPGRPFLLILHANFLLHVRRDGPAARTQLQLAARHSPSLVERYQVFCTDEASKRLQDGKAGGMDLQAYIEFRRNYSAVIRVHKAALLLQTQLWRLLLRPSLRVGLLDAAMDEVEAATARAHQVYKRVLERYPNNGKLLRCYGKFLEDVRHDPAAAARAYGEASRNGGGDALLSLDLSGVQGADKPEILTAMSLQEDAVIVCNAEGTIMMTSQAVQPLFGYSKSELEGANVSLLMPPPFSTRHAAYLQRYTASGQPHILDSMREVIALHKDHHVFPIALCVTKLSGTGADSIFLGVVRPLSPSPYNMRAWLAPNGTFLCSDQLFASMVGLTEGELVGRSLPSLVPPESAPAVEAYLERCRAASALELIEGRIQLATQLTHRYSGGEPVSVEITTGMAGTDQVRILVLNTHRTDGREDCLLVVEGQG
;
A
#
# COMPACT_ATOMS: atom_id res chain seq x y z
N MET A 1 -49.10 -32.72 -43.01
CA MET A 1 -50.36 -33.38 -42.61
C MET A 1 -49.96 -34.60 -41.81
N GLU A 2 -49.57 -34.42 -40.55
CA GLU A 2 -50.42 -34.21 -39.36
C GLU A 2 -51.16 -35.48 -38.94
N ASP A 3 -50.56 -36.14 -37.93
CA ASP A 3 -51.06 -36.51 -36.60
C ASP A 3 -52.36 -37.29 -36.39
N ARG A 4 -52.26 -38.22 -35.42
CA ARG A 4 -53.30 -39.07 -34.80
C ARG A 4 -52.91 -39.33 -33.33
N GLU A 5 -53.84 -39.09 -32.38
CA GLU A 5 -54.64 -40.07 -31.57
C GLU A 5 -53.82 -40.80 -30.47
N ASP A 6 -54.28 -41.17 -29.27
CA ASP A 6 -55.50 -41.00 -28.45
C ASP A 6 -55.22 -41.62 -27.04
N ASP A 7 -56.07 -41.26 -26.05
CA ASP A 7 -56.56 -41.99 -24.83
C ASP A 7 -55.61 -42.79 -23.88
N GLY A 8 -55.79 -42.95 -22.55
CA GLY A 8 -56.85 -42.66 -21.58
C GLY A 8 -56.76 -43.63 -20.35
N THR A 9 -57.29 -43.24 -19.17
CA THR A 9 -57.62 -44.04 -17.93
C THR A 9 -56.47 -44.47 -16.96
N GLY A 10 -56.56 -44.63 -15.62
CA GLY A 10 -57.56 -44.44 -14.55
C GLY A 10 -57.09 -45.04 -13.18
N SER A 11 -57.30 -44.33 -12.05
CA SER A 11 -57.55 -44.74 -10.63
C SER A 11 -56.84 -45.93 -9.89
N GLN A 12 -56.24 -45.71 -8.70
CA GLN A 12 -56.64 -46.24 -7.34
C GLN A 12 -55.60 -45.98 -6.20
N ARG A 13 -56.08 -46.01 -4.94
CA ARG A 13 -55.44 -45.71 -3.63
C ARG A 13 -54.49 -46.81 -3.10
N SER A 14 -53.45 -46.42 -2.33
CA SER A 14 -53.06 -47.05 -1.04
C SER A 14 -51.98 -46.23 -0.31
N GLY A 15 -51.99 -46.20 1.02
CA GLY A 15 -51.07 -45.42 1.84
C GLY A 15 -49.84 -46.16 2.38
N ALA A 16 -49.04 -45.39 3.11
CA ALA A 16 -47.98 -45.73 4.08
C ALA A 16 -46.52 -45.85 3.60
N THR A 17 -45.66 -45.33 4.49
CA THR A 17 -44.20 -45.49 4.67
C THR A 17 -43.22 -44.64 3.85
N GLY A 18 -42.70 -43.60 4.51
CA GLY A 18 -41.27 -43.24 4.64
C GLY A 18 -40.38 -43.14 3.41
N SER A 19 -39.94 -41.92 3.08
CA SER A 19 -38.52 -41.62 2.84
C SER A 19 -38.32 -40.12 2.67
N GLU A 20 -37.29 -39.60 3.31
CA GLU A 20 -36.77 -38.25 3.19
C GLU A 20 -36.34 -37.90 1.75
N SER A 21 -36.19 -36.59 1.51
CA SER A 21 -35.61 -35.90 0.34
C SER A 21 -36.58 -35.54 -0.81
N GLU A 22 -36.68 -34.23 -1.08
CA GLU A 22 -36.81 -33.62 -2.43
C GLU A 22 -37.20 -32.12 -2.43
N HIS A 23 -37.49 -31.49 -1.28
CA HIS A 23 -37.92 -30.08 -1.27
C HIS A 23 -36.80 -29.03 -1.41
N GLY A 24 -35.52 -29.41 -1.30
CA GLY A 24 -34.39 -28.49 -1.47
C GLY A 24 -33.96 -28.24 -2.92
N ARG A 25 -34.43 -29.05 -3.89
CA ARG A 25 -33.94 -29.01 -5.28
C ARG A 25 -34.78 -28.18 -6.24
N ARG A 26 -35.98 -27.72 -5.84
CA ARG A 26 -36.90 -26.97 -6.72
C ARG A 26 -36.86 -25.45 -6.55
N SER A 27 -36.22 -24.93 -5.50
CA SER A 27 -35.99 -23.48 -5.32
C SER A 27 -34.80 -22.95 -6.13
N ASP A 28 -33.82 -23.80 -6.45
CA ASP A 28 -32.55 -23.40 -7.07
C ASP A 28 -32.66 -23.10 -8.58
N LEU A 29 -33.70 -23.60 -9.24
CA LEU A 29 -33.89 -23.44 -10.69
C LEU A 29 -34.74 -22.22 -11.10
N LYS A 30 -35.48 -21.60 -10.17
CA LYS A 30 -36.20 -20.33 -10.44
C LYS A 30 -35.33 -19.08 -10.28
N PHE A 31 -34.20 -19.19 -9.59
CA PHE A 31 -33.28 -18.07 -9.37
C PHE A 31 -32.41 -17.77 -10.60
N LEU A 32 -32.13 -18.78 -11.43
CA LEU A 32 -31.29 -18.65 -12.62
C LEU A 32 -32.03 -18.13 -13.87
N SER A 33 -33.36 -18.06 -13.85
CA SER A 33 -34.15 -17.64 -15.02
C SER A 33 -34.51 -16.14 -15.06
N GLN A 34 -34.05 -15.33 -14.10
CA GLN A 34 -34.28 -13.87 -14.12
C GLN A 34 -33.12 -13.04 -14.71
N SER A 35 -32.04 -13.66 -15.19
CA SER A 35 -30.88 -12.97 -15.79
C SER A 35 -30.97 -12.83 -17.32
N LYS A 36 -32.18 -12.68 -17.88
CA LYS A 36 -32.37 -12.26 -19.28
C LYS A 36 -33.58 -11.32 -19.40
N ARG A 37 -33.33 -10.02 -19.24
CA ARG A 37 -34.13 -8.97 -19.89
C ARG A 37 -33.20 -8.13 -20.75
N GLY A 38 -33.60 -7.97 -22.02
CA GLY A 38 -32.84 -7.33 -23.09
C GLY A 38 -32.84 -5.80 -23.03
N PRO A 39 -32.17 -5.17 -24.00
CA PRO A 39 -31.67 -3.80 -23.90
C PRO A 39 -32.58 -2.82 -24.64
N THR A 40 -33.28 -1.93 -23.94
CA THR A 40 -33.91 -0.76 -24.60
C THR A 40 -34.21 0.47 -23.73
N ASP A 41 -33.85 0.52 -22.45
CA ASP A 41 -34.17 1.69 -21.60
C ASP A 41 -32.95 2.34 -20.90
N GLU A 42 -31.71 1.94 -21.21
CA GLU A 42 -30.50 2.47 -20.56
C GLU A 42 -29.88 3.72 -21.26
N ALA A 43 -30.58 4.32 -22.24
CA ALA A 43 -30.02 5.42 -23.02
C ALA A 43 -30.19 6.83 -22.42
N GLU A 44 -30.81 6.99 -21.24
CA GLU A 44 -31.06 8.33 -20.64
C GLU A 44 -30.43 8.60 -19.26
N GLU A 45 -29.81 7.62 -18.59
CA GLU A 45 -28.98 7.90 -17.40
C GLU A 45 -27.51 8.16 -17.81
N GLY A 46 -27.28 9.29 -18.47
CA GLY A 46 -25.93 9.82 -18.65
C GLY A 46 -25.24 10.00 -17.30
N ASP A 47 -24.04 9.45 -17.16
CA ASP A 47 -23.22 9.47 -15.95
C ASP A 47 -23.09 10.93 -15.44
N LEU A 48 -23.85 11.29 -14.40
CA LEU A 48 -23.91 12.66 -13.84
C LEU A 48 -22.54 13.17 -13.36
N LEU A 49 -21.56 12.28 -13.23
CA LEU A 49 -20.17 12.58 -12.86
C LEU A 49 -19.28 12.92 -14.08
N GLU A 50 -19.71 12.61 -15.31
CA GLU A 50 -18.99 12.91 -16.56
C GLU A 50 -19.44 14.24 -17.22
N GLN A 51 -19.96 15.19 -16.44
CA GLN A 51 -20.33 16.50 -16.97
C GLN A 51 -19.10 17.35 -17.36
N LYS A 52 -19.24 18.08 -18.49
CA LYS A 52 -18.22 18.95 -19.12
C LYS A 52 -17.33 19.67 -18.10
N ARG A 53 -16.01 19.52 -18.28
CA ARG A 53 -14.96 20.16 -17.46
C ARG A 53 -15.22 21.66 -17.29
N THR A 54 -15.63 22.04 -16.09
CA THR A 54 -15.81 23.42 -15.67
C THR A 54 -14.49 23.96 -15.09
N VAL A 55 -14.35 25.29 -15.01
CA VAL A 55 -13.20 25.94 -14.32
C VAL A 55 -13.06 25.43 -12.88
N GLN A 56 -14.19 25.07 -12.25
CA GLN A 56 -14.25 24.48 -10.91
C GLN A 56 -13.51 23.14 -10.82
N ASP A 57 -13.62 22.27 -11.82
CA ASP A 57 -12.94 20.97 -11.84
C ASP A 57 -11.42 21.13 -11.96
N GLY A 58 -10.97 22.17 -12.67
CA GLY A 58 -9.56 22.57 -12.70
C GLY A 58 -9.04 22.95 -11.32
N VAL A 59 -9.79 23.75 -10.56
CA VAL A 59 -9.43 24.14 -9.19
C VAL A 59 -9.45 22.92 -8.25
N PHE A 60 -10.42 22.02 -8.38
CA PHE A 60 -10.48 20.79 -7.59
C PHE A 60 -9.30 19.86 -7.89
N ALA A 61 -8.92 19.71 -9.15
CA ALA A 61 -7.71 18.97 -9.51
C ALA A 61 -6.45 19.59 -8.89
N CYS A 62 -6.32 20.94 -8.90
CA CYS A 62 -5.23 21.64 -8.21
C CYS A 62 -5.19 21.31 -6.71
N MET A 63 -6.33 21.44 -6.04
CA MET A 63 -6.42 21.18 -4.61
C MET A 63 -6.11 19.71 -4.28
N TYR A 64 -6.57 18.79 -5.12
CA TYR A 64 -6.33 17.36 -4.95
C TYR A 64 -4.85 16.97 -5.08
N THR A 65 -4.14 17.51 -6.08
CA THR A 65 -2.71 17.21 -6.27
C THR A 65 -1.86 17.75 -5.12
N LEU A 66 -2.19 18.93 -4.60
CA LEU A 66 -1.55 19.54 -3.44
C LEU A 66 -1.56 18.66 -2.19
N VAL A 67 -2.71 18.08 -1.87
CA VAL A 67 -2.93 17.35 -0.62
C VAL A 67 -2.29 15.96 -0.65
N ARG A 68 -2.19 15.34 -1.84
CA ARG A 68 -1.74 13.95 -1.98
C ARG A 68 -0.23 13.77 -1.76
N GLN A 69 0.57 14.82 -1.97
CA GLN A 69 2.04 14.77 -1.82
C GLN A 69 2.55 15.30 -0.48
N THR A 70 1.70 15.55 0.52
CA THR A 70 2.16 16.14 1.78
C THR A 70 3.25 15.27 2.42
N VAL A 71 4.49 15.73 2.31
CA VAL A 71 5.73 15.17 2.90
C VAL A 71 5.62 15.10 4.44
N PHE A 72 4.57 15.70 4.99
CA PHE A 72 4.36 15.99 6.39
C PHE A 72 3.34 15.09 7.11
N ASN A 73 3.09 13.89 6.58
CA ASN A 73 2.36 12.84 7.33
C ASN A 73 3.12 12.26 8.53
N SER A 74 4.31 12.80 8.83
CA SER A 74 5.10 12.47 10.00
C SER A 74 4.51 13.06 11.29
N TRP A 75 4.55 12.27 12.36
CA TRP A 75 4.16 12.72 13.69
C TRP A 75 4.97 13.95 14.17
N LYS A 76 6.24 14.08 13.72
CA LYS A 76 7.12 15.20 14.05
C LYS A 76 6.53 16.54 13.56
N PHE A 77 6.00 16.55 12.34
CA PHE A 77 5.39 17.74 11.78
C PHE A 77 4.09 18.12 12.51
N ALA A 78 3.26 17.13 12.85
CA ALA A 78 2.05 17.39 13.60
C ALA A 78 2.36 18.04 14.95
N VAL A 79 3.36 17.53 15.68
CA VAL A 79 3.81 18.13 16.95
C VAL A 79 4.36 19.54 16.73
N LEU A 80 5.23 19.74 15.74
CA LEU A 80 5.80 21.05 15.42
C LEU A 80 4.70 22.08 15.10
N LYS A 81 3.72 21.71 14.28
CA LYS A 81 2.58 22.57 13.94
C LYS A 81 1.76 22.95 15.16
N LEU A 82 1.37 21.96 15.99
CA LEU A 82 0.60 22.19 17.21
C LEU A 82 1.35 23.11 18.18
N ALA A 83 2.66 22.93 18.33
CA ALA A 83 3.50 23.75 19.20
C ALA A 83 3.66 25.18 18.66
N LEU A 84 3.97 25.34 17.37
CA LEU A 84 4.19 26.63 16.74
C LEU A 84 2.90 27.46 16.72
N GLU A 85 1.77 26.85 16.35
CA GLU A 85 0.48 27.55 16.31
C GLU A 85 0.07 28.02 17.71
N PHE A 86 0.20 27.17 18.72
CA PHE A 86 -0.02 27.57 20.12
C PHE A 86 0.88 28.74 20.52
N LEU A 87 2.18 28.65 20.23
CA LEU A 87 3.16 29.66 20.61
C LEU A 87 2.87 31.01 19.95
N ILE A 88 2.54 31.04 18.65
CA ILE A 88 2.23 32.28 17.94
C ILE A 88 0.99 32.96 18.55
N PHE A 89 -0.13 32.25 18.68
CA PHE A 89 -1.36 32.84 19.22
C PHE A 89 -1.24 33.20 20.71
N PHE A 90 -0.50 32.40 21.50
CA PHE A 90 -0.21 32.73 22.89
C PHE A 90 0.58 34.04 23.00
N LEU A 91 1.62 34.23 22.18
CA LEU A 91 2.43 35.45 22.22
C LEU A 91 1.68 36.67 21.66
N MET A 92 0.74 36.48 20.73
CA MET A 92 -0.18 37.54 20.32
C MET A 92 -1.04 38.02 21.49
N ALA A 93 -1.52 37.12 22.35
CA ALA A 93 -2.26 37.48 23.55
C ALA A 93 -1.37 38.07 24.66
N PHE A 94 -0.18 37.49 24.84
CA PHE A 94 0.79 37.80 25.90
C PHE A 94 1.96 38.64 25.36
N ASN A 95 1.63 39.80 24.77
CA ASN A 95 2.59 40.67 24.12
C ASN A 95 3.04 41.84 25.04
N PRO A 96 4.34 42.16 25.15
CA PRO A 96 4.84 43.31 25.93
C PRO A 96 4.39 44.66 25.38
N GLY A 97 3.92 44.73 24.12
CA GLY A 97 3.27 45.90 23.57
C GLY A 97 1.96 46.28 24.27
N PHE A 98 1.37 45.38 25.06
CA PHE A 98 0.22 45.71 25.89
C PHE A 98 0.68 46.23 27.26
N PRO A 99 0.28 47.44 27.67
CA PRO A 99 0.79 48.08 28.89
C PRO A 99 0.43 47.34 30.18
N GLN A 100 -0.59 46.48 30.14
CA GLN A 100 -1.05 45.66 31.26
C GLN A 100 -0.08 44.51 31.60
N TRP A 101 0.72 44.06 30.63
CA TRP A 101 1.70 42.99 30.85
C TRP A 101 3.04 43.58 31.28
N LYS A 102 3.52 43.22 32.48
CA LYS A 102 4.84 43.66 32.99
C LYS A 102 5.85 42.52 32.84
N ILE A 103 6.29 42.30 31.60
CA ILE A 103 7.25 41.25 31.23
C ILE A 103 8.67 41.82 31.28
N ARG A 104 9.61 41.10 31.91
CA ARG A 104 11.04 41.45 31.87
C ARG A 104 11.63 41.07 30.52
N THR A 105 11.79 42.04 29.64
CA THR A 105 12.32 41.85 28.28
C THR A 105 13.82 41.51 28.25
N SER A 106 14.56 41.72 29.34
CA SER A 106 15.98 41.35 29.48
C SER A 106 16.23 39.85 29.67
N ASN A 107 15.20 39.06 29.91
CA ASN A 107 15.35 37.61 30.10
C ASN A 107 15.74 36.92 28.76
N PRO A 108 16.79 36.09 28.73
CA PRO A 108 17.20 35.37 27.51
C PRO A 108 16.09 34.50 26.91
N ALA A 109 15.21 33.92 27.72
CA ALA A 109 14.06 33.15 27.23
C ALA A 109 13.10 34.03 26.41
N TRP A 110 12.86 35.26 26.86
CA TRP A 110 12.01 36.21 26.13
C TRP A 110 12.67 36.68 24.83
N GLN A 111 14.00 36.83 24.84
CA GLN A 111 14.80 37.20 23.68
C GLN A 111 14.74 36.14 22.56
N LEU A 112 14.61 34.86 22.91
CA LEU A 112 14.41 33.78 21.94
C LEU A 112 12.96 33.74 21.44
N VAL A 113 12.01 33.81 22.37
CA VAL A 113 10.57 33.65 22.08
C VAL A 113 10.02 34.83 21.26
N ARG A 114 10.55 36.05 21.41
CA ARG A 114 10.11 37.21 20.61
C ARG A 114 10.35 37.07 19.10
N TRP A 115 11.31 36.24 18.68
CA TRP A 115 11.56 35.98 17.25
C TRP A 115 10.47 35.16 16.57
N VAL A 116 9.62 34.49 17.35
CA VAL A 116 8.47 33.74 16.83
C VAL A 116 7.43 34.69 16.21
N LEU A 117 7.28 35.89 16.77
CA LEU A 117 6.51 36.99 16.18
C LEU A 117 7.44 37.84 15.31
N TRP A 118 7.61 37.43 14.05
CA TRP A 118 8.55 38.03 13.10
C TRP A 118 8.48 39.56 13.02
N ARG A 119 7.29 40.16 13.20
CA ARG A 119 7.09 41.62 13.08
C ARG A 119 7.85 42.45 14.12
N GLY A 120 7.98 41.97 15.36
CA GLY A 120 8.49 42.77 16.48
C GLY A 120 9.97 43.14 16.29
N PRO A 121 10.87 42.15 16.13
CA PRO A 121 12.28 42.39 15.85
C PRO A 121 12.51 43.16 14.55
N VAL A 122 11.78 42.84 13.48
CA VAL A 122 11.91 43.49 12.18
C VAL A 122 11.58 44.99 12.27
N ALA A 123 10.46 45.34 12.90
CA ALA A 123 10.05 46.74 13.05
C ALA A 123 11.04 47.55 13.91
N HIS A 124 11.56 46.95 14.99
CA HIS A 124 12.46 47.63 15.92
C HIS A 124 13.90 47.79 15.41
N ILE A 125 14.41 46.82 14.63
CA ILE A 125 15.82 46.76 14.21
C ILE A 125 16.02 47.38 12.82
N LEU A 126 15.11 47.10 11.87
CA LEU A 126 15.30 47.43 10.45
C LEU A 126 14.51 48.67 10.01
N GLY A 127 13.57 49.16 10.84
CA GLY A 127 12.77 50.36 10.58
C GLY A 127 11.69 50.20 9.50
N TYR A 128 10.99 51.30 9.20
CA TYR A 128 9.79 51.31 8.35
C TYR A 128 10.04 50.89 6.90
N ARG A 129 11.13 51.36 6.27
CA ARG A 129 11.43 51.05 4.85
C ARG A 129 11.66 49.55 4.62
N ALA A 130 12.41 48.90 5.51
CA ALA A 130 12.66 47.47 5.43
C ALA A 130 11.38 46.66 5.73
N PHE A 131 10.56 47.12 6.69
CA PHE A 131 9.26 46.51 6.99
C PHE A 131 8.35 46.48 5.76
N ILE A 132 8.20 47.61 5.04
CA ILE A 132 7.41 47.65 3.81
C ILE A 132 8.04 46.79 2.70
N GLY A 133 9.37 46.78 2.56
CA GLY A 133 10.06 45.93 1.60
C GLY A 133 9.76 44.43 1.81
N ILE A 134 9.79 43.96 3.06
CA ILE A 134 9.44 42.59 3.42
C ILE A 134 7.95 42.32 3.14
N MET A 135 7.05 43.28 3.43
CA MET A 135 5.62 43.16 3.12
C MET A 135 5.39 42.88 1.62
N TYR A 136 6.03 43.64 0.74
CA TYR A 136 5.95 43.40 -0.71
C TYR A 136 6.59 42.09 -1.14
N GLY A 137 7.69 41.68 -0.50
CA GLY A 137 8.28 40.35 -0.74
C GLY A 137 7.31 39.21 -0.38
N MET A 138 6.61 39.34 0.75
CA MET A 138 5.56 38.39 1.16
C MET A 138 4.34 38.45 0.23
N ALA A 139 3.95 39.63 -0.24
CA ALA A 139 2.87 39.76 -1.22
C ALA A 139 3.23 39.08 -2.54
N ALA A 140 4.45 39.33 -3.05
CA ALA A 140 4.95 38.69 -4.26
C ALA A 140 5.01 37.17 -4.13
N SER A 141 5.43 36.62 -2.98
CA SER A 141 5.44 35.18 -2.76
C SER A 141 4.03 34.57 -2.76
N VAL A 142 3.02 35.29 -2.24
CA VAL A 142 1.61 34.87 -2.33
C VAL A 142 1.15 34.83 -3.78
N PHE A 143 1.38 35.87 -4.59
CA PHE A 143 0.97 35.86 -6.00
C PHE A 143 1.72 34.81 -6.83
N LEU A 144 3.03 34.65 -6.59
CA LEU A 144 3.86 33.63 -7.25
C LEU A 144 3.40 32.22 -6.89
N SER A 145 2.93 32.01 -5.65
CA SER A 145 2.32 30.73 -5.27
C SER A 145 0.99 30.50 -5.99
N VAL A 146 0.13 31.50 -6.17
CA VAL A 146 -1.10 31.30 -6.95
C VAL A 146 -0.79 30.91 -8.41
N GLY A 147 0.19 31.57 -9.03
CA GLY A 147 0.66 31.23 -10.38
C GLY A 147 1.33 29.85 -10.46
N GLY A 148 2.13 29.50 -9.45
CA GLY A 148 2.78 28.19 -9.34
C GLY A 148 1.78 27.05 -9.23
N LEU A 149 0.59 27.29 -8.69
CA LEU A 149 -0.47 26.30 -8.56
C LEU A 149 -1.08 25.93 -9.92
N ALA A 150 -1.38 26.93 -10.73
CA ALA A 150 -1.85 26.74 -12.09
C ALA A 150 -0.80 25.99 -12.93
N TRP A 151 0.47 26.39 -12.79
CA TRP A 151 1.58 25.69 -13.45
C TRP A 151 1.70 24.24 -12.99
N LEU A 152 1.62 23.95 -11.68
CA LEU A 152 1.74 22.60 -11.13
C LEU A 152 0.72 21.64 -11.72
N THR A 153 -0.53 22.07 -11.94
CA THR A 153 -1.56 21.21 -12.53
C THR A 153 -1.35 20.91 -14.00
N LEU A 154 -0.86 21.88 -14.77
CA LEU A 154 -0.48 21.68 -16.17
C LEU A 154 0.76 20.80 -16.26
N ALA A 155 1.74 21.05 -15.40
CA ALA A 155 3.02 20.34 -15.34
C ALA A 155 2.85 18.88 -14.88
N MET A 156 2.04 18.59 -13.85
CA MET A 156 1.81 17.21 -13.36
C MET A 156 1.29 16.30 -14.47
N ARG A 157 0.49 16.82 -15.40
CA ARG A 157 -0.02 16.08 -16.56
C ARG A 157 1.07 15.67 -17.55
N GLN A 158 2.20 16.37 -17.54
CA GLN A 158 3.41 16.08 -18.34
C GLN A 158 4.54 15.46 -17.50
N ALA A 159 4.46 15.54 -16.16
CA ALA A 159 5.54 15.20 -15.23
C ALA A 159 5.77 13.70 -15.04
N GLU A 160 4.87 12.83 -15.52
CA GLU A 160 5.12 11.38 -15.54
C GLU A 160 6.41 11.03 -16.31
N GLN A 161 6.86 11.90 -17.21
CA GLN A 161 8.02 11.64 -18.06
C GLN A 161 9.35 12.24 -17.56
N SER A 162 9.36 13.21 -16.64
CA SER A 162 10.58 13.93 -16.23
C SER A 162 10.86 13.88 -14.72
N LYS A 163 12.11 13.52 -14.34
CA LYS A 163 12.57 13.54 -12.94
C LYS A 163 12.64 14.96 -12.37
N TRP A 164 13.05 15.94 -13.17
CA TRP A 164 13.20 17.33 -12.72
C TRP A 164 11.85 17.96 -12.33
N MET A 165 10.81 17.76 -13.14
CA MET A 165 9.45 18.27 -12.83
C MET A 165 8.89 17.65 -11.54
N ARG A 166 9.18 16.38 -11.27
CA ARG A 166 8.77 15.73 -10.01
C ARG A 166 9.46 16.36 -8.80
N THR A 167 10.76 16.65 -8.89
CA THR A 167 11.49 17.33 -7.81
C THR A 167 11.00 18.76 -7.60
N ALA A 168 10.77 19.51 -8.68
CA ALA A 168 10.23 20.87 -8.61
C ALA A 168 8.83 20.90 -7.97
N ALA A 169 7.95 19.96 -8.35
CA ALA A 169 6.65 19.78 -7.73
C ALA A 169 6.76 19.52 -6.21
N ALA A 170 7.62 18.57 -5.80
CA ALA A 170 7.82 18.25 -4.40
C ALA A 170 8.32 19.45 -3.58
N TYR A 171 9.25 20.25 -4.11
CA TYR A 171 9.71 21.47 -3.47
C TYR A 171 8.57 22.49 -3.31
N LEU A 172 7.79 22.68 -4.37
CA LEU A 172 6.66 23.61 -4.35
C LEU A 172 5.61 23.19 -3.30
N HIS A 173 5.31 21.90 -3.16
CA HIS A 173 4.43 21.38 -2.10
C HIS A 173 4.92 21.73 -0.69
N VAL A 174 6.22 21.54 -0.43
CA VAL A 174 6.82 21.90 0.88
C VAL A 174 6.65 23.39 1.18
N VAL A 175 6.85 24.24 0.17
CA VAL A 175 6.65 25.70 0.30
C VAL A 175 5.18 26.03 0.63
N TYR A 176 4.21 25.40 -0.04
CA TYR A 176 2.79 25.61 0.28
C TYR A 176 2.43 25.21 1.70
N ASP A 177 2.88 24.04 2.16
CA ASP A 177 2.59 23.54 3.50
C ASP A 177 3.21 24.46 4.58
N ILE A 178 4.44 24.93 4.37
CA ILE A 178 5.07 25.88 5.28
C ILE A 178 4.29 27.20 5.27
N MET A 179 3.97 27.76 4.11
CA MET A 179 3.39 29.10 4.01
C MET A 179 1.92 29.16 4.44
N PHE A 180 1.07 28.27 3.92
CA PHE A 180 -0.38 28.32 4.12
C PHE A 180 -0.89 27.45 5.27
N VAL A 181 -0.13 26.44 5.72
CA VAL A 181 -0.55 25.55 6.81
C VAL A 181 0.16 25.85 8.13
N MET A 182 1.47 26.17 8.12
CA MET A 182 2.22 26.50 9.35
C MET A 182 2.33 28.01 9.61
N ALA A 183 2.77 28.79 8.63
CA ALA A 183 3.13 30.21 8.81
C ALA A 183 1.96 31.18 8.57
N TYR A 184 0.76 30.69 8.25
CA TYR A 184 -0.39 31.54 7.95
C TYR A 184 -0.73 32.57 9.06
N PRO A 185 -0.62 32.28 10.38
CA PRO A 185 -0.93 33.27 11.39
C PRO A 185 0.08 34.42 11.37
N SER A 186 1.35 34.13 11.10
CA SER A 186 2.42 35.11 11.01
C SER A 186 2.28 36.00 9.77
N PHE A 187 1.92 35.42 8.62
CA PHE A 187 1.63 36.20 7.41
C PHE A 187 0.44 37.13 7.61
N LEU A 188 -0.65 36.62 8.19
CA LEU A 188 -1.83 37.42 8.44
C LEU A 188 -1.58 38.53 9.47
N ASP A 189 -0.82 38.26 10.53
CA ASP A 189 -0.38 39.27 11.52
C ASP A 189 0.47 40.35 10.87
N TYR A 190 1.38 39.99 9.96
CA TYR A 190 2.21 40.95 9.26
C TYR A 190 1.40 41.89 8.37
N PHE A 191 0.45 41.36 7.59
CA PHE A 191 -0.44 42.17 6.75
C PHE A 191 -1.39 43.04 7.59
N ALA A 192 -1.97 42.48 8.66
CA ALA A 192 -2.82 43.24 9.56
C ALA A 192 -2.04 44.38 10.24
N PHE A 193 -0.82 44.13 10.69
CA PHE A 193 0.01 45.13 11.39
C PHE A 193 0.32 46.39 10.57
N VAL A 194 0.24 46.34 9.23
CA VAL A 194 0.36 47.55 8.37
C VAL A 194 -0.75 48.55 8.68
N ALA A 195 -1.94 48.08 9.08
CA ALA A 195 -3.11 48.90 9.42
C ALA A 195 -3.16 49.31 10.90
N ASN A 196 -2.07 49.13 11.67
CA ASN A 196 -2.01 49.43 13.09
C ASN A 196 -1.88 50.94 13.36
N CYS A 197 -2.95 51.67 13.06
CA CYS A 197 -3.06 53.11 13.13
C CYS A 197 -3.94 53.57 14.29
N ASP A 198 -3.59 54.70 14.91
CA ASP A 198 -4.48 55.34 15.88
C ASP A 198 -5.59 56.10 15.16
N PHE A 199 -6.72 55.42 14.95
CA PHE A 199 -7.92 56.04 14.42
C PHE A 199 -8.74 56.82 15.46
N THR A 200 -8.34 56.81 16.74
CA THR A 200 -9.06 57.50 17.81
C THR A 200 -8.52 58.89 18.11
N GLY A 201 -7.21 59.10 17.92
CA GLY A 201 -6.57 60.40 18.10
C GLY A 201 -6.96 61.46 17.05
N PRO A 202 -6.73 62.75 17.33
CA PRO A 202 -6.96 63.83 16.37
C PRO A 202 -6.01 63.74 15.15
N VAL A 203 -4.80 63.23 15.35
CA VAL A 203 -3.81 62.99 14.29
C VAL A 203 -3.69 61.49 14.06
N LYS A 204 -3.93 61.04 12.82
CA LYS A 204 -3.96 59.62 12.44
C LYS A 204 -2.56 59.09 12.16
N ARG A 205 -1.80 58.79 13.22
CA ARG A 205 -0.43 58.25 13.13
C ARG A 205 -0.42 56.75 13.30
N HIS A 206 0.61 56.10 12.77
CA HIS A 206 0.83 54.69 13.00
C HIS A 206 1.31 54.46 14.45
N ASN A 207 0.75 53.46 15.16
CA ASN A 207 1.01 53.25 16.59
C ASN A 207 2.48 52.94 16.90
N MET A 208 3.15 52.20 15.99
CA MET A 208 4.58 51.86 16.12
C MET A 208 5.53 52.88 15.46
N PHE A 209 5.18 53.40 14.27
CA PHE A 209 6.00 54.32 13.49
C PHE A 209 5.40 55.72 13.58
N THR A 210 5.78 56.47 14.62
CA THR A 210 5.17 57.77 14.94
C THR A 210 5.36 58.84 13.87
N ASP A 211 6.34 58.65 12.98
CA ASP A 211 6.68 59.58 11.88
C ASP A 211 5.82 59.36 10.63
N VAL A 212 5.00 58.31 10.62
CA VAL A 212 4.19 57.92 9.46
C VAL A 212 2.71 58.29 9.69
N MET A 213 2.17 59.05 8.75
CA MET A 213 0.76 59.44 8.70
C MET A 213 -0.05 58.39 7.94
N CYS A 214 -1.11 57.88 8.55
CA CYS A 214 -1.78 56.68 8.04
C CYS A 214 -2.63 56.91 6.80
N LEU A 215 -3.22 58.11 6.67
CA LEU A 215 -4.12 58.47 5.56
C LEU A 215 -3.40 59.23 4.45
N GLU A 216 -2.10 59.48 4.59
CA GLU A 216 -1.30 60.18 3.58
C GLU A 216 -0.54 59.18 2.69
N LEU A 217 -0.29 59.59 1.45
CA LEU A 217 0.58 58.85 0.54
C LEU A 217 2.04 59.00 1.01
N PRO A 218 2.85 57.94 1.02
CA PRO A 218 2.65 56.63 0.37
C PRO A 218 2.02 55.54 1.26
N HIS A 219 1.84 55.76 2.57
CA HIS A 219 1.42 54.70 3.50
C HIS A 219 0.01 54.18 3.22
N LEU A 220 -0.92 55.06 2.84
CA LEU A 220 -2.28 54.66 2.44
C LEU A 220 -2.27 53.59 1.35
N LEU A 221 -1.38 53.70 0.36
CA LEU A 221 -1.23 52.72 -0.71
C LEU A 221 -0.75 51.37 -0.17
N HIS A 222 0.27 51.37 0.69
CA HIS A 222 0.79 50.16 1.32
C HIS A 222 -0.26 49.44 2.17
N MET A 223 -1.09 50.20 2.89
CA MET A 223 -2.20 49.65 3.68
C MET A 223 -3.25 48.98 2.77
N CYS A 224 -3.66 49.63 1.67
CA CYS A 224 -4.59 49.04 0.71
C CYS A 224 -4.06 47.74 0.09
N VAL A 225 -2.78 47.73 -0.30
CA VAL A 225 -2.13 46.52 -0.84
C VAL A 225 -2.06 45.40 0.20
N ALA A 226 -1.70 45.72 1.44
CA ALA A 226 -1.63 44.74 2.53
C ALA A 226 -2.99 44.13 2.84
N LEU A 227 -4.06 44.94 2.89
CA LEU A 227 -5.42 44.46 3.14
C LEU A 227 -5.94 43.58 2.00
N LEU A 228 -5.74 43.99 0.75
CA LEU A 228 -6.15 43.21 -0.42
C LEU A 228 -5.38 41.89 -0.50
N THR A 229 -4.07 41.93 -0.30
CA THR A 229 -3.22 40.73 -0.27
C THR A 229 -3.59 39.82 0.89
N GLY A 230 -3.83 40.36 2.08
CA GLY A 230 -4.27 39.61 3.25
C GLY A 230 -5.62 38.92 3.06
N ALA A 231 -6.56 39.57 2.37
CA ALA A 231 -7.86 38.98 2.02
C ALA A 231 -7.69 37.82 1.03
N VAL A 232 -6.92 38.00 -0.05
CA VAL A 232 -6.59 36.93 -1.01
C VAL A 232 -5.89 35.78 -0.31
N PHE A 233 -4.91 36.07 0.55
CA PHE A 233 -4.18 35.08 1.33
C PHE A 233 -5.11 34.26 2.23
N LEU A 234 -6.03 34.90 2.95
CA LEU A 234 -7.02 34.21 3.79
C LEU A 234 -7.94 33.31 2.98
N CYS A 235 -8.35 33.72 1.78
CA CYS A 235 -9.13 32.88 0.85
C CYS A 235 -8.33 31.64 0.42
N VAL A 236 -7.04 31.77 0.09
CA VAL A 236 -6.20 30.63 -0.28
C VAL A 236 -5.98 29.70 0.91
N VAL A 237 -5.78 30.22 2.13
CA VAL A 237 -5.71 29.42 3.36
C VAL A 237 -7.01 28.65 3.59
N ALA A 238 -8.17 29.29 3.37
CA ALA A 238 -9.47 28.63 3.49
C ALA A 238 -9.65 27.51 2.45
N LEU A 239 -9.24 27.73 1.20
CA LEU A 239 -9.23 26.69 0.17
C LEU A 239 -8.30 25.54 0.55
N MET A 240 -7.09 25.82 1.04
CA MET A 240 -6.19 24.75 1.51
C MET A 240 -6.75 23.98 2.71
N LEU A 241 -7.46 24.66 3.60
CA LEU A 241 -8.13 24.00 4.71
C LEU A 241 -9.21 23.01 4.23
N VAL A 242 -9.95 23.38 3.17
CA VAL A 242 -10.91 22.51 2.50
C VAL A 242 -10.19 21.34 1.83
N ALA A 243 -9.07 21.61 1.15
CA ALA A 243 -8.25 20.60 0.50
C ALA A 243 -7.77 19.54 1.50
N CYS A 244 -7.28 19.95 2.67
CA CYS A 244 -6.85 19.04 3.75
C CYS A 244 -8.00 18.28 4.44
N GLY A 245 -9.26 18.48 4.04
CA GLY A 245 -10.42 17.81 4.61
C GLY A 245 -10.52 16.35 4.16
N GLU A 246 -10.09 15.42 5.02
CA GLU A 246 -10.06 13.99 4.69
C GLU A 246 -11.25 13.24 5.32
N LEU A 247 -12.16 12.72 4.48
CA LEU A 247 -13.29 11.86 4.89
C LEU A 247 -12.95 10.36 4.91
N ASN A 248 -11.67 10.02 4.74
CA ASN A 248 -11.20 8.64 4.83
C ASN A 248 -11.26 8.14 6.28
N PRO A 249 -12.14 7.17 6.60
CA PRO A 249 -12.35 6.75 7.98
C PRO A 249 -11.16 5.98 8.58
N ILE A 250 -10.33 5.37 7.74
CA ILE A 250 -9.17 4.57 8.16
C ILE A 250 -7.87 5.38 8.18
N SER A 251 -7.92 6.68 7.89
CA SER A 251 -6.75 7.55 7.92
C SER A 251 -6.08 7.50 9.30
N ARG A 252 -4.75 7.31 9.28
CA ARG A 252 -3.89 7.27 10.48
C ARG A 252 -3.20 8.61 10.75
N HIS A 253 -3.41 9.60 9.88
CA HIS A 253 -2.77 10.90 10.03
C HIS A 253 -3.27 11.61 11.28
N LEU A 254 -2.34 12.16 12.08
CA LEU A 254 -2.67 12.82 13.35
C LEU A 254 -3.53 14.07 13.16
N LEU A 255 -3.41 14.73 12.00
CA LEU A 255 -4.11 15.96 11.63
C LEU A 255 -5.26 15.72 10.63
N ALA A 256 -5.58 14.47 10.30
CA ALA A 256 -6.73 14.17 9.46
C ALA A 256 -8.03 14.53 10.18
N SER A 257 -8.90 15.23 9.45
CA SER A 257 -10.07 15.90 10.02
C SER A 257 -11.24 15.86 9.04
N PRO A 258 -12.36 15.18 9.38
CA PRO A 258 -13.56 15.16 8.55
C PRO A 258 -14.43 16.42 8.67
N ALA A 259 -14.27 17.20 9.74
CA ALA A 259 -15.14 18.34 10.04
C ALA A 259 -14.62 19.66 9.44
N VAL A 260 -14.75 19.82 8.11
CA VAL A 260 -14.25 21.01 7.39
C VAL A 260 -15.00 22.30 7.78
N HIS A 261 -16.33 22.28 7.83
CA HIS A 261 -17.14 23.48 8.10
C HIS A 261 -16.86 24.11 9.48
N PRO A 262 -16.81 23.35 10.60
CA PRO A 262 -16.40 23.91 11.89
C PRO A 262 -14.99 24.50 11.88
N ARG A 263 -14.05 23.91 11.11
CA ARG A 263 -12.69 24.43 11.00
C ARG A 263 -12.62 25.73 10.20
N LEU A 264 -13.43 25.90 9.17
CA LEU A 264 -13.56 27.18 8.46
C LEU A 264 -14.08 28.29 9.38
N ARG A 265 -15.10 27.99 10.20
CA ARG A 265 -15.60 28.93 11.22
C ARG A 265 -14.53 29.26 12.27
N ALA A 266 -13.76 28.25 12.70
CA ALA A 266 -12.64 28.47 13.60
C ALA A 266 -11.53 29.32 12.95
N LEU A 267 -11.23 29.12 11.66
CA LEU A 267 -10.27 29.95 10.91
C LEU A 267 -10.73 31.42 10.87
N ALA A 268 -12.01 31.67 10.60
CA ALA A 268 -12.57 33.02 10.63
C ALA A 268 -12.43 33.66 12.02
N ALA A 269 -12.74 32.92 13.09
CA ALA A 269 -12.56 33.42 14.46
C ALA A 269 -11.07 33.69 14.80
N LYS A 270 -10.14 32.86 14.31
CA LYS A 270 -8.70 33.11 14.44
C LYS A 270 -8.24 34.35 13.68
N ALA A 271 -8.75 34.57 12.47
CA ALA A 271 -8.44 35.78 11.70
C ALA A 271 -8.92 37.04 12.44
N VAL A 272 -10.15 37.01 12.99
CA VAL A 272 -10.67 38.09 13.84
C VAL A 272 -9.76 38.32 15.05
N PHE A 273 -9.27 37.26 15.70
CA PHE A 273 -8.34 37.36 16.83
C PHE A 273 -7.00 38.01 16.46
N ILE A 274 -6.45 37.69 15.27
CA ILE A 274 -5.18 38.27 14.79
C ILE A 274 -5.37 39.75 14.50
N VAL A 275 -6.38 40.09 13.70
CA VAL A 275 -6.72 41.48 13.33
C VAL A 275 -7.01 42.31 14.58
N SER A 276 -7.77 41.75 15.55
CA SER A 276 -8.04 42.46 16.79
C SER A 276 -6.78 42.71 17.62
N CYS A 277 -5.83 41.77 17.65
CA CYS A 277 -4.55 41.97 18.33
C CYS A 277 -3.66 43.01 17.64
N ALA A 278 -3.73 43.12 16.31
CA ALA A 278 -2.93 44.06 15.53
C ALA A 278 -3.49 45.50 15.57
N ASP A 279 -4.79 45.67 15.33
CA ASP A 279 -5.33 46.98 14.91
C ASP A 279 -6.15 47.72 15.96
N LEU A 280 -6.69 47.01 16.97
CA LEU A 280 -7.54 47.62 18.01
C LEU A 280 -6.77 48.22 19.20
N GLY A 281 -5.48 48.50 19.05
CA GLY A 281 -4.61 49.01 20.12
C GLY A 281 -5.14 50.29 20.79
N GLY A 282 -5.72 51.21 20.01
CA GLY A 282 -6.30 52.47 20.51
C GLY A 282 -7.54 52.28 21.39
N ARG A 283 -8.21 51.12 21.33
CA ARG A 283 -9.40 50.79 22.14
C ARG A 283 -9.16 49.52 22.97
N GLY A 284 -8.19 49.57 23.88
CA GLY A 284 -7.76 48.40 24.67
C GLY A 284 -8.88 47.65 25.41
N LYS A 285 -9.95 48.34 25.86
CA LYS A 285 -11.14 47.72 26.47
C LYS A 285 -11.93 46.86 25.48
N LEU A 286 -12.18 47.38 24.28
CA LEU A 286 -12.88 46.66 23.22
C LEU A 286 -12.02 45.50 22.71
N GLN A 287 -10.72 45.74 22.52
CA GLN A 287 -9.77 44.72 22.08
C GLN A 287 -9.77 43.49 23.01
N ALA A 288 -9.73 43.70 24.34
CA ALA A 288 -9.72 42.60 25.29
C ALA A 288 -10.99 41.74 25.22
N VAL A 289 -12.16 42.38 25.04
CA VAL A 289 -13.45 41.68 24.90
C VAL A 289 -13.52 40.89 23.59
N VAL A 290 -13.13 41.51 22.47
CA VAL A 290 -13.11 40.84 21.15
C VAL A 290 -12.19 39.62 21.18
N ASN A 291 -11.02 39.73 21.80
CA ASN A 291 -10.08 38.60 21.93
C ASN A 291 -10.67 37.42 22.72
N VAL A 292 -11.41 37.70 23.81
CA VAL A 292 -12.11 36.65 24.58
C VAL A 292 -13.22 36.01 23.76
N VAL A 293 -14.03 36.80 23.06
CA VAL A 293 -15.11 36.27 22.21
C VAL A 293 -14.55 35.41 21.09
N ALA A 294 -13.50 35.86 20.41
CA ALA A 294 -12.86 35.13 19.32
C ALA A 294 -12.20 33.83 19.81
N ALA A 295 -11.40 33.88 20.89
CA ALA A 295 -10.79 32.69 21.48
C ALA A 295 -11.84 31.70 22.03
N GLY A 296 -12.92 32.23 22.63
CA GLY A 296 -14.06 31.46 23.11
C GLY A 296 -14.81 30.75 21.98
N ALA A 297 -15.03 31.44 20.85
CA ALA A 297 -15.64 30.86 19.65
C ALA A 297 -14.79 29.73 19.08
N VAL A 298 -13.45 29.88 19.02
CA VAL A 298 -12.54 28.81 18.59
C VAL A 298 -12.64 27.61 19.53
N CYS A 299 -12.61 27.82 20.86
CA CYS A 299 -12.79 26.75 21.84
C CYS A 299 -14.12 26.02 21.66
N TRP A 300 -15.22 26.77 21.50
CA TRP A 300 -16.56 26.23 21.31
C TRP A 300 -16.67 25.37 20.06
N PHE A 301 -16.20 25.85 18.90
CA PHE A 301 -16.24 25.10 17.66
C PHE A 301 -15.38 23.83 17.74
N ASN A 302 -14.19 23.90 18.35
CA ASN A 302 -13.33 22.73 18.53
C ASN A 302 -13.94 21.68 19.47
N LEU A 303 -14.52 22.10 20.59
CA LEU A 303 -15.14 21.20 21.56
C LEU A 303 -16.38 20.50 21.01
N ARG A 304 -17.23 21.24 20.27
CA ARG A 304 -18.46 20.68 19.68
C ARG A 304 -18.20 19.76 18.50
N ALA A 305 -17.21 20.08 17.67
CA ALA A 305 -16.93 19.33 16.45
C ALA A 305 -15.97 18.15 16.67
N LEU A 306 -15.03 18.25 17.62
CA LEU A 306 -13.90 17.31 17.78
C LEU A 306 -13.25 16.98 16.43
N PRO A 307 -12.61 17.99 15.80
CA PRO A 307 -12.38 18.03 14.36
C PRO A 307 -11.45 16.93 13.85
N PHE A 308 -10.53 16.41 14.66
CA PHE A 308 -9.56 15.40 14.23
C PHE A 308 -10.05 13.97 14.52
N TYR A 309 -9.59 13.01 13.73
CA TYR A 309 -9.81 11.60 14.01
C TYR A 309 -9.09 11.12 15.27
N SER A 310 -7.91 11.66 15.57
CA SER A 310 -7.14 11.32 16.77
C SER A 310 -7.73 12.00 18.01
N ARG A 311 -8.06 11.20 19.03
CA ARG A 311 -8.56 11.69 20.33
C ARG A 311 -7.51 12.55 21.04
N LEU A 312 -6.23 12.15 20.98
CA LEU A 312 -5.14 12.89 21.60
C LEU A 312 -4.96 14.27 20.95
N THR A 313 -4.99 14.33 19.61
CA THR A 313 -4.86 15.60 18.88
C THR A 313 -5.98 16.57 19.26
N ASN A 314 -7.23 16.10 19.35
CA ASN A 314 -8.35 16.93 19.78
C ASN A 314 -8.18 17.48 21.20
N ALA A 315 -7.69 16.65 22.12
CA ALA A 315 -7.44 17.05 23.50
C ALA A 315 -6.37 18.14 23.57
N VAL A 316 -5.20 17.91 22.96
CA VAL A 316 -4.09 18.88 22.92
C VAL A 316 -4.53 20.18 22.25
N TRP A 317 -5.12 20.10 21.07
CA TRP A 317 -5.54 21.27 20.30
C TRP A 317 -6.56 22.13 21.05
N THR A 318 -7.61 21.50 21.60
CA THR A 318 -8.65 22.25 22.33
C THR A 318 -8.09 22.79 23.64
N GLY A 319 -7.27 22.03 24.36
CA GLY A 319 -6.65 22.46 25.61
C GLY A 319 -5.72 23.66 25.44
N GLN A 320 -4.93 23.68 24.37
CA GLN A 320 -4.09 24.82 23.99
C GLN A 320 -4.91 26.11 23.80
N TRP A 321 -6.04 26.03 23.09
CA TRP A 321 -6.94 27.17 22.90
C TRP A 321 -7.62 27.63 24.19
N VAL A 322 -7.93 26.72 25.12
CA VAL A 322 -8.44 27.07 26.46
C VAL A 322 -7.37 27.81 27.27
N GLY A 323 -6.09 27.44 27.15
CA GLY A 323 -4.97 28.20 27.74
C GLY A 323 -4.84 29.62 27.19
N ILE A 324 -5.04 29.81 25.89
CA ILE A 324 -5.08 31.13 25.25
C ILE A 324 -6.28 31.93 25.76
N LEU A 325 -7.46 31.30 25.84
CA LEU A 325 -8.67 31.92 26.39
C LEU A 325 -8.47 32.39 27.84
N TYR A 326 -7.82 31.57 28.68
CA TYR A 326 -7.44 31.95 30.05
C TYR A 326 -6.57 33.21 30.07
N THR A 327 -5.58 33.30 29.19
CA THR A 327 -4.71 34.48 29.06
C THR A 327 -5.53 35.73 28.67
N CYS A 328 -6.49 35.58 27.74
CA CYS A 328 -7.38 36.67 27.35
C CYS A 328 -8.32 37.10 28.48
N LEU A 329 -8.86 36.16 29.27
CA LEU A 329 -9.72 36.46 30.42
C LEU A 329 -8.97 37.24 31.51
N VAL A 330 -7.74 36.81 31.83
CA VAL A 330 -6.88 37.54 32.78
C VAL A 330 -6.63 38.97 32.28
N ARG A 331 -6.41 39.14 30.97
CA ARG A 331 -6.25 40.47 30.38
C ARG A 331 -7.50 41.34 30.54
N VAL A 332 -8.71 40.80 30.35
CA VAL A 332 -9.96 41.55 30.57
C VAL A 332 -10.03 42.02 32.04
N VAL A 333 -9.73 41.14 33.00
CA VAL A 333 -9.70 41.52 34.43
C VAL A 333 -8.72 42.66 34.69
N LEU A 334 -7.54 42.64 34.05
CA LEU A 334 -6.54 43.71 34.18
C LEU A 334 -6.97 45.04 33.57
N VAL A 335 -7.64 44.99 32.42
CA VAL A 335 -8.07 46.18 31.67
C VAL A 335 -9.26 46.89 32.35
N TYR A 336 -10.14 46.14 33.03
CA TYR A 336 -11.30 46.68 33.75
C TYR A 336 -11.04 46.86 35.25
N GLY A 337 -9.92 46.33 35.78
CA GLY A 337 -9.54 46.48 37.18
C GLY A 337 -9.19 47.93 37.53
N LYS A 338 -9.67 48.38 38.70
CA LYS A 338 -9.37 49.72 39.24
C LYS A 338 -7.91 49.86 39.68
N ASP A 339 -7.30 48.78 40.16
CA ASP A 339 -5.90 48.77 40.63
C ASP A 339 -4.93 48.61 39.46
N GLN A 340 -4.18 49.68 39.15
CA GLN A 340 -3.13 49.69 38.12
C GLN A 340 -1.71 49.73 38.71
N SER A 341 -1.57 49.40 40.00
CA SER A 341 -0.27 49.36 40.69
C SER A 341 0.70 48.39 40.02
N TYR A 342 1.98 48.77 39.92
CA TYR A 342 3.01 47.96 39.27
C TYR A 342 3.13 46.55 39.88
N THR A 343 3.08 46.46 41.23
CA THR A 343 3.12 45.19 41.97
C THR A 343 1.93 44.30 41.62
N TYR A 344 0.74 44.87 41.50
CA TYR A 344 -0.48 44.17 41.11
C TYR A 344 -0.37 43.61 39.68
N LEU A 345 -0.01 44.45 38.70
CA LEU A 345 0.14 44.02 37.30
C LEU A 345 1.23 42.96 37.13
N ARG A 346 2.35 43.09 37.85
CA ARG A 346 3.44 42.11 37.85
C ARG A 346 3.00 40.76 38.40
N SER A 347 2.29 40.72 39.53
CA SER A 347 1.77 39.48 40.11
C SER A 347 0.76 38.77 39.19
N ARG A 348 -0.13 39.53 38.56
CA ARG A 348 -1.10 38.97 37.58
C ARG A 348 -0.44 38.46 36.31
N THR A 349 0.63 39.11 35.85
CA THR A 349 1.47 38.63 34.73
C THR A 349 2.08 37.27 35.08
N LEU A 350 2.52 37.06 36.33
CA LEU A 350 3.06 35.77 36.78
C LEU A 350 1.98 34.67 36.86
N TYR A 351 0.73 35.00 37.21
CA TYR A 351 -0.37 34.03 37.21
C TYR A 351 -0.68 33.47 35.82
N VAL A 352 -0.44 34.23 34.75
CA VAL A 352 -0.53 33.69 33.38
C VAL A 352 0.52 32.61 33.19
N LEU A 353 1.77 32.89 33.55
CA LEU A 353 2.89 31.97 33.34
C LEU A 353 2.76 30.69 34.16
N TYR A 354 2.39 30.81 35.45
CA TYR A 354 2.16 29.65 36.32
C TYR A 354 0.87 28.91 36.00
N GLY A 355 -0.19 29.62 35.59
CA GLY A 355 -1.50 29.04 35.33
C GLY A 355 -1.65 28.40 33.95
N LEU A 356 -0.83 28.75 32.97
CA LEU A 356 -0.96 28.28 31.59
C LEU A 356 -0.86 26.74 31.47
N LEU A 357 0.17 26.13 32.06
CA LEU A 357 0.38 24.69 31.98
C LEU A 357 -0.69 23.89 32.75
N PRO A 358 -1.04 24.23 34.00
CA PRO A 358 -2.12 23.56 34.72
C PRO A 358 -3.48 23.67 34.03
N VAL A 359 -3.83 24.85 33.49
CA VAL A 359 -5.11 25.06 32.80
C VAL A 359 -5.19 24.28 31.49
N THR A 360 -4.11 24.29 30.70
CA THR A 360 -4.05 23.50 29.46
C THR A 360 -4.09 21.99 29.75
N ALA A 361 -3.36 21.50 30.76
CA ALA A 361 -3.39 20.09 31.15
C ALA A 361 -4.76 19.65 31.70
N ALA A 362 -5.38 20.45 32.57
CA ALA A 362 -6.70 20.16 33.12
C ALA A 362 -7.77 20.13 32.02
N SER A 363 -7.74 21.09 31.09
CA SER A 363 -8.66 21.12 29.95
C SER A 363 -8.44 19.96 28.98
N MET A 364 -7.20 19.53 28.72
CA MET A 364 -6.90 18.31 27.96
C MET A 364 -7.54 17.07 28.60
N GLY A 365 -7.47 16.96 29.94
CA GLY A 365 -8.12 15.90 30.70
C GLY A 365 -9.65 15.92 30.56
N LEU A 366 -10.27 17.10 30.73
CA LEU A 366 -11.71 17.28 30.57
C LEU A 366 -12.21 16.98 29.16
N VAL A 367 -11.49 17.41 28.12
CA VAL A 367 -11.81 17.11 26.72
C VAL A 367 -11.70 15.61 26.43
N SER A 368 -10.71 14.94 27.02
CA SER A 368 -10.55 13.48 26.90
C SER A 368 -11.70 12.72 27.56
N LEU A 369 -12.15 13.17 28.74
CA LEU A 369 -13.33 12.63 29.41
C LEU A 369 -14.61 12.90 28.60
N TYR A 370 -14.78 14.11 28.08
CA TYR A 370 -15.90 14.48 27.23
C TYR A 370 -15.95 13.63 25.95
N SER A 371 -14.82 13.42 25.26
CA SER A 371 -14.76 12.56 24.07
C SER A 371 -15.13 11.10 24.38
N ARG A 372 -14.75 10.59 25.56
CA ARG A 372 -15.18 9.26 26.02
C ARG A 372 -16.67 9.23 26.34
N TRP A 373 -17.24 10.32 26.85
CA TRP A 373 -18.66 10.43 27.16
C TRP A 373 -19.51 10.52 25.88
N ASP A 374 -19.12 11.36 24.92
CA ASP A 374 -19.79 11.56 23.63
C ASP A 374 -19.80 10.27 22.77
N SER A 375 -18.80 9.39 22.95
CA SER A 375 -18.74 8.08 22.25
C SER A 375 -19.52 6.95 22.93
N ARG A 376 -20.05 7.13 24.15
CA ARG A 376 -20.82 6.09 24.86
C ARG A 376 -22.04 5.56 24.08
N PRO A 377 -22.84 6.40 23.39
CA PRO A 377 -24.01 5.92 22.64
C PRO A 377 -23.66 4.91 21.54
N ALA A 378 -22.43 4.93 21.01
CA ALA A 378 -22.00 3.97 19.99
C ALA A 378 -22.08 2.51 20.49
N ARG A 379 -21.94 2.28 21.80
CA ARG A 379 -22.06 0.93 22.39
C ARG A 379 -23.45 0.34 22.22
N LYS A 380 -24.51 1.15 22.18
CA LYS A 380 -25.89 0.68 21.98
C LYS A 380 -26.10 0.01 20.62
N PHE A 381 -25.26 0.33 19.63
CA PHE A 381 -25.32 -0.25 18.29
C PHE A 381 -24.58 -1.58 18.17
N ARG A 382 -23.75 -1.95 19.16
CA ARG A 382 -22.97 -3.20 19.16
C ARG A 382 -23.81 -4.44 19.47
N GLU A 383 -24.85 -4.29 20.28
CA GLU A 383 -25.66 -5.39 20.82
C GLU A 383 -26.93 -5.66 19.99
N LEU A 384 -27.06 -5.04 18.81
CA LEU A 384 -28.27 -5.18 17.99
C LEU A 384 -28.24 -6.50 17.19
N PRO A 385 -29.34 -7.27 17.16
CA PRO A 385 -29.45 -8.42 16.27
C PRO A 385 -29.40 -7.96 14.81
N PRO A 386 -28.78 -8.76 13.92
CA PRO A 386 -28.70 -8.44 12.49
C PRO A 386 -30.11 -8.30 11.90
N GLY A 387 -30.41 -7.14 11.30
CA GLY A 387 -31.69 -6.89 10.63
C GLY A 387 -32.75 -6.15 11.46
N ALA A 388 -32.41 -5.53 12.59
CA ALA A 388 -33.36 -4.71 13.36
C ALA A 388 -34.00 -3.59 12.50
N VAL A 389 -35.33 -3.63 12.37
CA VAL A 389 -36.11 -2.89 11.35
C VAL A 389 -36.12 -1.35 11.52
N LYS A 390 -35.89 -0.82 12.73
CA LYS A 390 -35.91 0.64 13.00
C LYS A 390 -34.71 1.11 13.83
N LEU A 391 -33.58 1.34 13.17
CA LEU A 391 -32.33 1.82 13.78
C LEU A 391 -32.47 3.22 14.40
N THR A 392 -33.40 4.04 13.91
CA THR A 392 -33.66 5.40 14.41
C THR A 392 -34.19 5.46 15.84
N ARG A 393 -34.78 4.36 16.34
CA ARG A 393 -35.30 4.28 17.72
C ARG A 393 -34.21 3.99 18.75
N VAL A 394 -33.02 3.55 18.34
CA VAL A 394 -31.90 3.18 19.24
C VAL A 394 -31.27 4.44 19.85
N HIS A 395 -31.05 5.47 19.04
CA HIS A 395 -30.51 6.74 19.49
C HIS A 395 -30.97 7.91 18.61
N ARG A 396 -31.41 8.99 19.25
CA ARG A 396 -31.74 10.24 18.57
C ARG A 396 -30.47 11.07 18.40
N PHE A 397 -29.97 11.15 17.18
CA PHE A 397 -28.83 11.99 16.84
C PHE A 397 -29.20 13.48 16.89
N ALA A 398 -28.31 14.30 17.45
CA ALA A 398 -28.46 15.75 17.53
C ALA A 398 -28.04 16.47 16.25
N ASP A 399 -27.04 15.94 15.55
CA ASP A 399 -26.46 16.55 14.33
C ASP A 399 -25.80 15.48 13.46
N VAL A 400 -25.61 15.80 12.18
CA VAL A 400 -24.93 14.98 11.17
C VAL A 400 -23.48 14.66 11.60
N TYR A 401 -22.78 15.63 12.21
CA TYR A 401 -21.43 15.41 12.72
C TYR A 401 -21.37 14.45 13.91
N GLN A 402 -22.47 14.28 14.66
CA GLN A 402 -22.50 13.29 15.74
C GLN A 402 -22.50 11.86 15.20
N VAL A 403 -23.18 11.63 14.07
CA VAL A 403 -23.16 10.33 13.38
C VAL A 403 -21.72 9.98 12.99
N GLU A 404 -20.99 10.92 12.40
CA GLU A 404 -19.58 10.74 12.04
C GLU A 404 -18.72 10.40 13.27
N ARG A 405 -18.86 11.15 14.36
CA ARG A 405 -18.10 10.88 15.60
C ARG A 405 -18.39 9.49 16.18
N LEU A 406 -19.65 9.05 16.16
CA LEU A 406 -20.03 7.71 16.62
C LEU A 406 -19.53 6.63 15.66
N ALA A 407 -19.52 6.88 14.35
CA ALA A 407 -18.98 5.97 13.34
C ALA A 407 -17.47 5.74 13.51
N ARG A 408 -16.72 6.67 14.15
CA ARG A 408 -15.30 6.45 14.53
C ARG A 408 -15.08 5.22 15.40
N ALA A 409 -16.12 4.62 15.99
CA ALA A 409 -16.05 3.34 16.69
C ALA A 409 -15.47 2.20 15.82
N MET A 410 -15.57 2.30 14.49
CA MET A 410 -14.95 1.34 13.57
C MET A 410 -13.42 1.43 13.49
N ARG A 411 -12.78 2.45 14.09
CA ARG A 411 -11.32 2.63 14.06
C ARG A 411 -10.61 1.78 15.12
N LEU A 412 -10.95 0.49 15.14
CA LEU A 412 -10.23 -0.55 15.87
C LEU A 412 -9.39 -1.31 14.83
N PHE A 413 -8.08 -1.26 15.01
CA PHE A 413 -7.13 -1.89 14.10
C PHE A 413 -6.56 -3.16 14.74
N ASP A 414 -6.47 -4.21 13.93
CA ASP A 414 -5.86 -5.49 14.30
C ASP A 414 -4.31 -5.39 14.31
N SER A 415 -3.61 -6.45 14.74
CA SER A 415 -2.14 -6.52 14.76
C SER A 415 -1.52 -6.21 13.39
N ASP A 416 -2.20 -6.64 12.32
CA ASP A 416 -1.76 -6.46 10.94
C ASP A 416 -2.11 -5.07 10.38
N GLY A 417 -2.73 -4.22 11.21
CA GLY A 417 -3.07 -2.85 10.88
C GLY A 417 -4.37 -2.64 10.08
N TRP A 418 -5.13 -3.70 9.85
CA TRP A 418 -6.45 -3.63 9.20
C TRP A 418 -7.56 -3.32 10.20
N VAL A 419 -8.69 -2.80 9.72
CA VAL A 419 -9.87 -2.59 10.56
C VAL A 419 -10.48 -3.94 10.94
N GLU A 420 -10.72 -4.14 12.23
CA GLU A 420 -11.42 -5.30 12.78
C GLU A 420 -12.82 -5.42 12.18
N GLU A 421 -13.22 -6.63 11.75
CA GLU A 421 -14.46 -6.84 11.01
C GLU A 421 -15.71 -6.51 11.85
N GLY A 422 -15.73 -6.92 13.12
CA GLY A 422 -16.82 -6.56 14.04
C GLY A 422 -16.94 -5.04 14.22
N ALA A 423 -15.80 -4.33 14.31
CA ALA A 423 -15.79 -2.87 14.40
C ALA A 423 -16.29 -2.20 13.11
N ALA A 424 -15.95 -2.75 11.94
CA ALA A 424 -16.44 -2.29 10.65
C ALA A 424 -17.98 -2.42 10.54
N GLU A 425 -18.54 -3.56 10.97
CA GLU A 425 -19.98 -3.77 11.01
C GLU A 425 -20.68 -2.76 11.94
N TRP A 426 -20.10 -2.49 13.12
CA TRP A 426 -20.65 -1.47 14.02
C TRP A 426 -20.62 -0.07 13.40
N GLY A 427 -19.53 0.30 12.72
CA GLY A 427 -19.46 1.57 11.98
C GLY A 427 -20.55 1.67 10.92
N GLU A 428 -20.77 0.60 10.17
CA GLU A 428 -21.79 0.55 9.12
C GLU A 428 -23.21 0.69 9.67
N THR A 429 -23.53 0.02 10.77
CA THR A 429 -24.85 0.15 11.41
C THR A 429 -25.11 1.57 11.90
N VAL A 430 -24.11 2.24 12.48
CA VAL A 430 -24.20 3.65 12.89
C VAL A 430 -24.42 4.56 11.69
N LEU A 431 -23.70 4.35 10.58
CA LEU A 431 -23.87 5.13 9.36
C LEU A 431 -25.27 4.95 8.75
N ARG A 432 -25.76 3.70 8.68
CA ARG A 432 -27.13 3.39 8.21
C ARG A 432 -28.19 4.04 9.10
N ALA A 433 -28.02 3.97 10.43
CA ALA A 433 -28.91 4.64 11.38
C ALA A 433 -28.92 6.16 11.16
N GLY A 434 -27.75 6.75 10.90
CA GLY A 434 -27.62 8.18 10.60
C GLY A 434 -28.30 8.58 9.28
N MET A 435 -28.14 7.78 8.22
CA MET A 435 -28.81 8.03 6.93
C MET A 435 -30.34 7.92 7.05
N GLN A 436 -30.85 7.01 7.87
CA GLN A 436 -32.29 6.93 8.16
C GLN A 436 -32.78 8.11 9.01
N ALA A 437 -31.96 8.62 9.93
CA ALA A 437 -32.30 9.76 10.77
C ALA A 437 -32.25 11.10 10.01
N PHE A 438 -31.35 11.23 9.04
CA PHE A 438 -31.16 12.43 8.22
C PHE A 438 -31.17 12.08 6.72
N PRO A 439 -32.33 11.74 6.14
CA PRO A 439 -32.43 11.41 4.73
C PRO A 439 -32.06 12.62 3.86
N GLY A 440 -31.38 12.35 2.74
CA GLY A 440 -31.03 13.37 1.74
C GLY A 440 -29.92 14.35 2.11
N ARG A 441 -29.11 14.05 3.15
CA ARG A 441 -27.91 14.86 3.49
C ARG A 441 -26.67 14.36 2.73
N PRO A 442 -26.07 15.17 1.82
CA PRO A 442 -24.93 14.74 1.01
C PRO A 442 -23.72 14.27 1.84
N PHE A 443 -23.37 14.99 2.92
CA PHE A 443 -22.26 14.61 3.79
C PHE A 443 -22.30 13.15 4.29
N LEU A 444 -23.48 12.63 4.67
CA LEU A 444 -23.60 11.25 5.18
C LEU A 444 -23.46 10.22 4.05
N LEU A 445 -23.99 10.53 2.87
CA LEU A 445 -23.84 9.68 1.69
C LEU A 445 -22.37 9.61 1.25
N ILE A 446 -21.65 10.73 1.26
CA ILE A 446 -20.21 10.79 0.96
C ILE A 446 -19.42 10.03 2.04
N LEU A 447 -19.77 10.18 3.32
CA LEU A 447 -19.12 9.43 4.40
C LEU A 447 -19.35 7.91 4.25
N HIS A 448 -20.57 7.50 3.88
CA HIS A 448 -20.88 6.09 3.63
C HIS A 448 -20.17 5.57 2.38
N ALA A 449 -20.08 6.36 1.29
CA ALA A 449 -19.30 6.02 0.10
C ALA A 449 -17.82 5.80 0.45
N ASN A 450 -17.22 6.69 1.25
CA ASN A 450 -15.84 6.53 1.71
C ASN A 450 -15.65 5.30 2.62
N PHE A 451 -16.63 4.95 3.44
CA PHE A 451 -16.63 3.69 4.20
C PHE A 451 -16.64 2.47 3.27
N LEU A 452 -17.55 2.44 2.28
CA LEU A 452 -17.63 1.37 1.31
C LEU A 452 -16.32 1.24 0.52
N LEU A 453 -15.76 2.37 0.11
CA LEU A 453 -14.54 2.42 -0.69
C LEU A 453 -13.30 1.97 0.09
N HIS A 454 -13.09 2.46 1.32
CA HIS A 454 -11.85 2.22 2.05
C HIS A 454 -11.90 1.02 3.00
N VAL A 455 -13.06 0.75 3.61
CA VAL A 455 -13.24 -0.34 4.59
C VAL A 455 -13.76 -1.61 3.92
N ARG A 456 -14.80 -1.50 3.08
CA ARG A 456 -15.40 -2.64 2.36
C ARG A 456 -14.73 -2.92 1.00
N ARG A 457 -13.96 -1.97 0.46
CA ARG A 457 -13.29 -2.04 -0.86
C ARG A 457 -14.26 -2.25 -2.04
N ASP A 458 -15.50 -1.79 -1.86
CA ASP A 458 -16.57 -1.86 -2.86
C ASP A 458 -16.69 -0.52 -3.60
N GLY A 459 -16.00 -0.42 -4.74
CA GLY A 459 -16.01 0.76 -5.63
C GLY A 459 -17.37 1.03 -6.27
N PRO A 460 -18.03 0.04 -6.90
CA PRO A 460 -19.36 0.22 -7.50
C PRO A 460 -20.42 0.69 -6.50
N ALA A 461 -20.50 0.10 -5.31
CA ALA A 461 -21.45 0.54 -4.29
C ALA A 461 -21.12 1.96 -3.79
N ALA A 462 -19.84 2.30 -3.64
CA ALA A 462 -19.42 3.65 -3.30
C ALA A 462 -19.86 4.69 -4.35
N ARG A 463 -19.72 4.40 -5.65
CA ARG A 463 -20.17 5.30 -6.74
C ARG A 463 -21.68 5.52 -6.74
N THR A 464 -22.45 4.46 -6.51
CA THR A 464 -23.91 4.55 -6.37
C THR A 464 -24.28 5.55 -5.27
N GLN A 465 -23.59 5.50 -4.12
CA GLN A 465 -23.80 6.46 -3.03
C GLN A 465 -23.34 7.88 -3.39
N LEU A 466 -22.28 8.04 -4.18
CA LEU A 466 -21.83 9.35 -4.66
C LEU A 466 -22.83 9.98 -5.66
N GLN A 467 -23.40 9.19 -6.57
CA GLN A 467 -24.43 9.65 -7.50
C GLN A 467 -25.69 10.08 -6.73
N LEU A 468 -26.10 9.33 -5.71
CA LEU A 468 -27.16 9.74 -4.80
C LEU A 468 -26.82 11.06 -4.08
N ALA A 469 -25.58 11.24 -3.63
CA ALA A 469 -25.14 12.49 -3.00
C ALA A 469 -25.19 13.69 -3.97
N ALA A 470 -24.84 13.48 -5.24
CA ALA A 470 -24.87 14.52 -6.28
C ALA A 470 -26.30 15.02 -6.56
N ARG A 471 -27.31 14.13 -6.48
CA ARG A 471 -28.74 14.49 -6.66
C ARG A 471 -29.25 15.45 -5.57
N HIS A 472 -28.63 15.48 -4.39
CA HIS A 472 -29.06 16.31 -3.25
C HIS A 472 -28.39 17.69 -3.15
N SER A 473 -27.91 18.25 -4.27
CA SER A 473 -27.32 19.61 -4.37
C SER A 473 -26.20 19.90 -3.34
N PRO A 474 -25.05 19.22 -3.41
CA PRO A 474 -23.96 19.39 -2.45
C PRO A 474 -23.34 20.80 -2.46
N SER A 475 -22.91 21.25 -1.27
CA SER A 475 -22.09 22.46 -1.08
C SER A 475 -20.76 22.37 -1.84
N LEU A 476 -20.04 23.49 -2.03
CA LEU A 476 -18.74 23.48 -2.71
C LEU A 476 -17.72 22.53 -2.03
N VAL A 477 -17.75 22.47 -0.70
CA VAL A 477 -16.90 21.55 0.09
C VAL A 477 -17.27 20.10 -0.18
N GLU A 478 -18.57 19.78 -0.20
CA GLU A 478 -19.05 18.42 -0.47
C GLU A 478 -18.80 18.01 -1.92
N ARG A 479 -18.92 18.93 -2.88
CA ARG A 479 -18.55 18.69 -4.29
C ARG A 479 -17.08 18.33 -4.45
N TYR A 480 -16.20 19.03 -3.75
CA TYR A 480 -14.78 18.67 -3.71
C TYR A 480 -14.56 17.28 -3.09
N GLN A 481 -15.27 16.94 -2.01
CA GLN A 481 -15.18 15.62 -1.39
C GLN A 481 -15.68 14.50 -2.31
N VAL A 482 -16.76 14.72 -3.07
CA VAL A 482 -17.25 13.80 -4.11
C VAL A 482 -16.15 13.59 -5.16
N PHE A 483 -15.54 14.66 -5.66
CA PHE A 483 -14.42 14.58 -6.60
C PHE A 483 -13.26 13.74 -6.05
N CYS A 484 -12.86 13.97 -4.79
CA CYS A 484 -11.79 13.20 -4.15
C CYS A 484 -12.11 11.71 -4.05
N THR A 485 -13.35 11.36 -3.67
CA THR A 485 -13.77 9.97 -3.52
C THR A 485 -13.95 9.28 -4.87
N ASP A 486 -14.45 9.98 -5.89
CA ASP A 486 -14.57 9.46 -7.25
C ASP A 486 -13.19 9.15 -7.86
N GLU A 487 -12.25 10.09 -7.73
CA GLU A 487 -10.87 9.92 -8.19
C GLU A 487 -10.16 8.76 -7.45
N ALA A 488 -10.44 8.58 -6.15
CA ALA A 488 -9.98 7.42 -5.40
C ALA A 488 -10.61 6.10 -5.88
N SER A 489 -11.88 6.13 -6.28
CA SER A 489 -12.59 4.98 -6.84
C SER A 489 -12.11 4.59 -8.23
N LYS A 490 -11.76 5.55 -9.09
CA LYS A 490 -11.18 5.29 -10.42
C LYS A 490 -9.86 4.56 -10.32
N ARG A 491 -8.98 4.94 -9.39
CA ARG A 491 -7.72 4.22 -9.17
C ARG A 491 -7.88 2.80 -8.65
N LEU A 492 -8.92 2.56 -7.84
CA LEU A 492 -9.28 1.20 -7.43
C LEU A 492 -9.79 0.36 -8.61
N GLN A 493 -10.23 0.97 -9.72
CA GLN A 493 -10.55 0.27 -10.95
C GLN A 493 -9.35 0.11 -11.87
N ASP A 494 -8.49 1.13 -11.99
CA ASP A 494 -7.27 1.03 -12.80
C ASP A 494 -6.33 -0.07 -12.26
N GLY A 495 -6.30 -0.24 -10.93
CA GLY A 495 -5.62 -1.38 -10.29
C GLY A 495 -6.25 -2.74 -10.59
N LYS A 496 -7.56 -2.79 -10.87
CA LYS A 496 -8.30 -4.01 -11.27
C LYS A 496 -8.14 -4.36 -12.74
N ALA A 497 -7.87 -3.37 -13.59
CA ALA A 497 -7.76 -3.54 -15.05
C ALA A 497 -6.37 -4.00 -15.50
N GLY A 498 -5.34 -3.88 -14.65
CA GLY A 498 -3.97 -4.29 -14.94
C GLY A 498 -3.60 -5.67 -14.37
N GLY A 499 -4.02 -6.75 -15.03
CA GLY A 499 -3.62 -8.13 -14.66
C GLY A 499 -4.13 -8.59 -13.29
N MET A 500 -3.93 -9.88 -12.94
CA MET A 500 -4.53 -10.51 -11.75
C MET A 500 -4.35 -9.63 -10.50
N ASP A 501 -5.49 -9.12 -10.07
CA ASP A 501 -5.64 -7.91 -9.27
C ASP A 501 -5.00 -8.07 -7.87
N LEU A 502 -3.95 -7.29 -7.59
CA LEU A 502 -3.32 -7.19 -6.26
C LEU A 502 -4.38 -6.87 -5.19
N GLN A 503 -5.44 -6.17 -5.55
CA GLN A 503 -6.55 -5.86 -4.65
C GLN A 503 -7.44 -7.07 -4.39
N ALA A 504 -7.79 -7.86 -5.41
CA ALA A 504 -8.46 -9.15 -5.25
C ALA A 504 -7.62 -10.13 -4.42
N TYR A 505 -6.30 -10.12 -4.58
CA TYR A 505 -5.37 -10.90 -3.76
C TYR A 505 -5.32 -10.44 -2.30
N ILE A 506 -5.26 -9.12 -2.04
CA ILE A 506 -5.29 -8.55 -0.68
C ILE A 506 -6.64 -8.81 0.00
N GLU A 507 -7.75 -8.68 -0.74
CA GLU A 507 -9.08 -8.95 -0.23
C GLU A 507 -9.28 -10.44 0.06
N PHE A 508 -8.82 -11.31 -0.83
CA PHE A 508 -8.75 -12.74 -0.58
C PHE A 508 -7.92 -13.05 0.67
N ARG A 509 -6.73 -12.44 0.83
CA ARG A 509 -5.88 -12.63 2.01
C ARG A 509 -6.58 -12.19 3.30
N ARG A 510 -7.32 -11.08 3.29
CA ARG A 510 -8.11 -10.62 4.45
C ARG A 510 -9.21 -11.63 4.81
N ASN A 511 -10.01 -12.03 3.82
CA ASN A 511 -11.11 -12.97 4.02
C ASN A 511 -10.58 -14.36 4.46
N TYR A 512 -9.46 -14.79 3.90
CA TYR A 512 -8.75 -16.02 4.28
C TYR A 512 -8.21 -15.96 5.72
N SER A 513 -7.63 -14.84 6.15
CA SER A 513 -7.20 -14.65 7.55
C SER A 513 -8.37 -14.65 8.53
N ALA A 514 -9.52 -14.06 8.17
CA ALA A 514 -10.73 -14.10 8.99
C ALA A 514 -11.24 -15.54 9.15
N VAL A 515 -11.26 -16.31 8.07
CA VAL A 515 -11.59 -17.75 8.07
C VAL A 515 -10.69 -18.54 9.02
N ILE A 516 -9.36 -18.37 8.93
CA ILE A 516 -8.40 -19.05 9.82
C ILE A 516 -8.64 -18.71 11.29
N ARG A 517 -8.97 -17.46 11.59
CA ARG A 517 -9.21 -17.00 12.97
C ARG A 517 -10.41 -17.71 13.60
N VAL A 518 -11.52 -17.78 12.87
CA VAL A 518 -12.74 -18.43 13.37
C VAL A 518 -12.55 -19.95 13.44
N HIS A 519 -11.83 -20.55 12.47
CA HIS A 519 -11.42 -21.96 12.53
C HIS A 519 -10.60 -22.26 13.79
N LYS A 520 -9.56 -21.46 14.07
CA LYS A 520 -8.71 -21.63 15.25
C LYS A 520 -9.49 -21.44 16.55
N ALA A 521 -10.43 -20.49 16.59
CA ALA A 521 -11.28 -20.28 17.76
C ALA A 521 -12.14 -21.52 18.07
N ALA A 522 -12.72 -22.17 17.05
CA ALA A 522 -13.48 -23.40 17.22
C ALA A 522 -12.61 -24.56 17.76
N LEU A 523 -11.41 -24.77 17.21
CA LEU A 523 -10.47 -25.78 17.69
C LEU A 523 -10.02 -25.54 19.15
N LEU A 524 -9.79 -24.27 19.53
CA LEU A 524 -9.41 -23.92 20.90
C LEU A 524 -10.54 -24.23 21.88
N LEU A 525 -11.80 -23.93 21.53
CA LEU A 525 -12.97 -24.27 22.36
C LEU A 525 -13.17 -25.78 22.49
N GLN A 526 -12.99 -26.54 21.39
CA GLN A 526 -12.98 -28.02 21.46
C GLN A 526 -11.88 -28.54 22.38
N THR A 527 -10.66 -27.98 22.29
CA THR A 527 -9.56 -28.34 23.19
C THR A 527 -9.89 -28.03 24.65
N GLN A 528 -10.55 -26.89 24.92
CA GLN A 528 -11.01 -26.54 26.26
C GLN A 528 -12.08 -27.50 26.78
N LEU A 529 -13.02 -27.92 25.92
CA LEU A 529 -14.01 -28.95 26.25
C LEU A 529 -13.33 -30.26 26.64
N TRP A 530 -12.36 -30.75 25.85
CA TRP A 530 -11.59 -31.95 26.20
C TRP A 530 -10.84 -31.80 27.53
N ARG A 531 -10.25 -30.63 27.80
CA ARG A 531 -9.60 -30.35 29.09
C ARG A 531 -10.59 -30.32 30.26
N LEU A 532 -11.84 -29.91 30.04
CA LEU A 532 -12.89 -29.99 31.06
C LEU A 532 -13.23 -31.45 31.36
N LEU A 533 -13.38 -32.28 30.32
CA LEU A 533 -13.69 -33.71 30.45
C LEU A 533 -12.60 -34.52 31.16
N LEU A 534 -11.34 -34.09 31.10
CA LEU A 534 -10.22 -34.72 31.80
C LEU A 534 -10.16 -34.40 33.30
N ARG A 535 -11.04 -33.52 33.83
CA ARG A 535 -11.05 -33.19 35.25
C ARG A 535 -11.69 -34.31 36.09
N PRO A 536 -11.16 -34.62 37.28
CA PRO A 536 -11.69 -35.68 38.14
C PRO A 536 -13.09 -35.38 38.73
N SER A 537 -13.56 -34.13 38.67
CA SER A 537 -14.93 -33.77 39.00
C SER A 537 -15.50 -32.83 37.94
N LEU A 538 -16.68 -33.21 37.40
CA LEU A 538 -17.34 -32.49 36.31
C LEU A 538 -18.70 -31.97 36.78
N ARG A 539 -18.95 -30.67 36.61
CA ARG A 539 -20.29 -30.09 36.85
C ARG A 539 -21.06 -30.06 35.53
N VAL A 540 -22.25 -30.65 35.52
CA VAL A 540 -23.10 -30.76 34.32
C VAL A 540 -23.39 -29.40 33.69
N GLY A 541 -23.71 -28.37 34.49
CA GLY A 541 -23.99 -27.02 33.95
C GLY A 541 -22.79 -26.32 33.30
N LEU A 542 -21.55 -26.65 33.68
CA LEU A 542 -20.36 -26.12 33.00
C LEU A 542 -20.06 -26.88 31.70
N LEU A 543 -20.43 -28.17 31.64
CA LEU A 543 -20.33 -28.96 30.43
C LEU A 543 -21.33 -28.46 29.38
N ASP A 544 -22.57 -28.22 29.79
CA ASP A 544 -23.66 -27.74 28.93
C ASP A 544 -23.30 -26.38 28.28
N ALA A 545 -22.85 -25.41 29.10
CA ALA A 545 -22.39 -24.12 28.59
C ALA A 545 -21.18 -24.22 27.64
N ALA A 546 -20.24 -25.13 27.92
CA ALA A 546 -19.09 -25.34 27.06
C ALA A 546 -19.47 -26.02 25.73
N MET A 547 -20.46 -26.91 25.74
CA MET A 547 -21.01 -27.53 24.54
C MET A 547 -21.74 -26.51 23.66
N ASP A 548 -22.61 -25.69 24.27
CA ASP A 548 -23.30 -24.59 23.56
C ASP A 548 -22.32 -23.60 22.93
N GLU A 549 -21.24 -23.24 23.64
CA GLU A 549 -20.21 -22.35 23.10
C GLU A 549 -19.46 -22.96 21.91
N VAL A 550 -19.15 -24.26 21.97
CA VAL A 550 -18.53 -25.00 20.86
C VAL A 550 -19.47 -25.03 19.67
N GLU A 551 -20.73 -25.41 19.85
CA GLU A 551 -21.72 -25.50 18.76
C GLU A 551 -21.97 -24.14 18.10
N ALA A 552 -22.09 -23.08 18.90
CA ALA A 552 -22.22 -21.73 18.37
C ALA A 552 -20.95 -21.29 17.61
N ALA A 553 -19.75 -21.70 18.05
CA ALA A 553 -18.50 -21.38 17.37
C ALA A 553 -18.31 -22.14 16.06
N THR A 554 -18.66 -23.42 16.01
CA THR A 554 -18.61 -24.23 14.78
C THR A 554 -19.63 -23.74 13.75
N ALA A 555 -20.84 -23.37 14.17
CA ALA A 555 -21.85 -22.79 13.30
C ALA A 555 -21.39 -21.45 12.69
N ARG A 556 -20.80 -20.55 13.50
CA ARG A 556 -20.21 -19.29 13.02
C ARG A 556 -19.06 -19.54 12.03
N ALA A 557 -18.15 -20.46 12.34
CA ALA A 557 -17.05 -20.82 11.46
C ALA A 557 -17.57 -21.29 10.09
N HIS A 558 -18.56 -22.18 10.10
CA HIS A 558 -19.15 -22.72 8.88
C HIS A 558 -19.81 -21.62 8.01
N GLN A 559 -20.57 -20.69 8.62
CA GLN A 559 -21.16 -19.57 7.90
C GLN A 559 -20.13 -18.63 7.27
N VAL A 560 -18.99 -18.39 7.95
CA VAL A 560 -17.90 -17.57 7.41
C VAL A 560 -17.22 -18.28 6.24
N TYR A 561 -16.90 -19.57 6.36
CA TYR A 561 -16.37 -20.36 5.25
C TYR A 561 -17.30 -20.32 4.02
N LYS A 562 -18.60 -20.50 4.22
CA LYS A 562 -19.58 -20.48 3.13
C LYS A 562 -19.62 -19.12 2.41
N ARG A 563 -19.70 -18.02 3.15
CA ARG A 563 -19.67 -16.66 2.58
C ARG A 563 -18.40 -16.37 1.76
N VAL A 564 -17.24 -16.84 2.23
CA VAL A 564 -15.98 -16.61 1.50
C VAL A 564 -15.89 -17.52 0.28
N LEU A 565 -16.37 -18.76 0.36
CA LEU A 565 -16.43 -19.68 -0.78
C LEU A 565 -17.43 -19.25 -1.86
N GLU A 566 -18.56 -18.64 -1.49
CA GLU A 566 -19.50 -18.03 -2.45
C GLU A 566 -18.81 -16.95 -3.30
N ARG A 567 -17.84 -16.26 -2.72
CA ARG A 567 -17.10 -15.19 -3.39
C ARG A 567 -15.85 -15.67 -4.14
N TYR A 568 -15.24 -16.75 -3.67
CA TYR A 568 -14.05 -17.37 -4.27
C TYR A 568 -14.26 -18.89 -4.47
N PRO A 569 -15.23 -19.30 -5.30
CA PRO A 569 -15.60 -20.70 -5.45
C PRO A 569 -14.47 -21.54 -6.04
N ASN A 570 -13.60 -20.90 -6.82
CA ASN A 570 -12.51 -21.56 -7.54
C ASN A 570 -11.17 -21.47 -6.81
N ASN A 571 -11.14 -21.12 -5.51
CA ASN A 571 -9.87 -21.03 -4.79
C ASN A 571 -9.52 -22.36 -4.10
N GLY A 572 -8.58 -23.11 -4.69
CA GLY A 572 -8.17 -24.41 -4.18
C GLY A 572 -7.65 -24.40 -2.72
N LYS A 573 -6.86 -23.40 -2.33
CA LYS A 573 -6.34 -23.28 -0.96
C LYS A 573 -7.44 -23.12 0.07
N LEU A 574 -8.44 -22.28 -0.22
CA LEU A 574 -9.59 -22.07 0.65
C LEU A 574 -10.47 -23.32 0.74
N LEU A 575 -10.71 -23.99 -0.39
CA LEU A 575 -11.47 -25.25 -0.43
C LEU A 575 -10.79 -26.37 0.37
N ARG A 576 -9.45 -26.48 0.34
CA ARG A 576 -8.70 -27.43 1.20
C ARG A 576 -8.83 -27.10 2.69
N CYS A 577 -8.68 -25.83 3.05
CA CYS A 577 -8.88 -25.40 4.43
C CYS A 577 -10.32 -25.65 4.91
N TYR A 578 -11.30 -25.55 4.01
CA TYR A 578 -12.68 -25.89 4.30
C TYR A 578 -12.90 -27.40 4.44
N GLY A 579 -12.31 -28.21 3.56
CA GLY A 579 -12.31 -29.67 3.69
C GLY A 579 -11.76 -30.13 5.04
N LYS A 580 -10.63 -29.57 5.47
CA LYS A 580 -10.04 -29.87 6.77
C LYS A 580 -10.91 -29.44 7.95
N PHE A 581 -11.58 -28.29 7.84
CA PHE A 581 -12.57 -27.87 8.85
C PHE A 581 -13.74 -28.85 8.96
N LEU A 582 -14.25 -29.34 7.82
CA LEU A 582 -15.34 -30.31 7.78
C LEU A 582 -14.94 -31.65 8.40
N GLU A 583 -13.70 -32.06 8.20
CA GLU A 583 -13.12 -33.30 8.72
C GLU A 583 -12.82 -33.21 10.23
N ASP A 584 -12.03 -32.22 10.64
CA ASP A 584 -11.48 -32.09 12.00
C ASP A 584 -12.48 -31.51 13.00
N VAL A 585 -13.34 -30.57 12.56
CA VAL A 585 -14.18 -29.79 13.48
C VAL A 585 -15.64 -30.23 13.40
N ARG A 586 -16.18 -30.41 12.19
CA ARG A 586 -17.59 -30.78 11.96
C ARG A 586 -17.81 -32.29 11.84
N HIS A 587 -16.75 -33.06 11.65
CA HIS A 587 -16.77 -34.52 11.48
C HIS A 587 -17.72 -34.99 10.37
N ASP A 588 -17.67 -34.34 9.20
CA ASP A 588 -18.42 -34.68 7.99
C ASP A 588 -17.46 -35.08 6.84
N PRO A 589 -17.01 -36.34 6.80
CA PRO A 589 -15.99 -36.80 5.86
C PRO A 589 -16.49 -36.79 4.40
N ALA A 590 -17.80 -36.98 4.18
CA ALA A 590 -18.38 -36.97 2.84
C ALA A 590 -18.37 -35.56 2.22
N ALA A 591 -18.67 -34.52 3.01
CA ALA A 591 -18.55 -33.15 2.54
C ALA A 591 -17.09 -32.71 2.40
N ALA A 592 -16.20 -33.18 3.28
CA ALA A 592 -14.76 -32.91 3.18
C ALA A 592 -14.17 -33.47 1.87
N ALA A 593 -14.49 -34.71 1.50
CA ALA A 593 -14.05 -35.33 0.25
C ALA A 593 -14.51 -34.55 -1.00
N ARG A 594 -15.75 -34.02 -1.00
CA ARG A 594 -16.24 -33.16 -2.08
C ARG A 594 -15.46 -31.85 -2.18
N ALA A 595 -15.19 -31.20 -1.05
CA ALA A 595 -14.41 -29.97 -1.00
C ALA A 595 -12.96 -30.19 -1.47
N TYR A 596 -12.33 -31.31 -1.11
CA TYR A 596 -11.00 -31.67 -1.62
C TYR A 596 -11.02 -31.98 -3.12
N GLY A 597 -12.06 -32.66 -3.62
CA GLY A 597 -12.25 -32.90 -5.05
C GLY A 597 -12.42 -31.61 -5.86
N GLU A 598 -13.24 -30.68 -5.38
CA GLU A 598 -13.39 -29.34 -5.98
C GLU A 598 -12.09 -28.52 -5.88
N ALA A 599 -11.37 -28.60 -4.76
CA ALA A 599 -10.08 -27.95 -4.60
C ALA A 599 -9.04 -28.47 -5.60
N SER A 600 -9.09 -29.78 -5.90
CA SER A 600 -8.23 -30.44 -6.88
C SER A 600 -8.56 -29.99 -8.30
N ARG A 601 -9.85 -29.76 -8.60
CA ARG A 601 -10.31 -29.25 -9.90
C ARG A 601 -9.97 -27.77 -10.12
N ASN A 602 -9.96 -26.98 -9.05
CA ASN A 602 -9.88 -25.52 -9.11
C ASN A 602 -8.46 -24.93 -8.89
N GLY A 603 -7.41 -25.74 -8.93
CA GLY A 603 -5.99 -25.34 -9.02
C GLY A 603 -5.61 -23.96 -8.47
N GLY A 604 -5.43 -23.81 -7.16
CA GLY A 604 -5.08 -22.52 -6.56
C GLY A 604 -4.17 -22.62 -5.33
N GLY A 605 -2.93 -22.15 -5.48
CA GLY A 605 -2.08 -21.65 -4.39
C GLY A 605 -0.91 -22.52 -3.90
N ASP A 606 -0.75 -23.72 -4.45
CA ASP A 606 0.48 -24.53 -4.45
C ASP A 606 0.54 -25.23 -5.81
N ALA A 607 0.81 -24.45 -6.86
CA ALA A 607 0.80 -24.90 -8.25
C ALA A 607 1.80 -26.03 -8.54
N LEU A 608 2.76 -26.25 -7.64
CA LEU A 608 3.71 -27.36 -7.66
C LEU A 608 3.01 -28.73 -7.49
N LEU A 609 2.03 -28.82 -6.59
CA LEU A 609 1.29 -30.05 -6.26
C LEU A 609 0.02 -30.25 -7.09
N SER A 610 -0.33 -29.28 -7.95
CA SER A 610 -1.52 -29.31 -8.81
C SER A 610 -1.19 -29.30 -10.30
N LEU A 611 0.07 -29.50 -10.70
CA LEU A 611 0.34 -29.96 -12.05
C LEU A 611 -0.22 -31.37 -12.13
N ASP A 612 -1.23 -31.58 -12.95
CA ASP A 612 -1.71 -32.93 -13.27
C ASP A 612 -0.58 -33.63 -14.04
N LEU A 613 0.32 -34.28 -13.30
CA LEU A 613 1.39 -35.11 -13.82
C LEU A 613 0.86 -36.40 -14.43
N SER A 614 -0.47 -36.58 -14.54
CA SER A 614 -1.07 -37.65 -15.35
C SER A 614 -0.55 -37.64 -16.78
N GLY A 615 -0.30 -36.46 -17.36
CA GLY A 615 0.36 -36.30 -18.66
C GLY A 615 1.85 -36.68 -18.67
N VAL A 616 2.46 -36.87 -17.50
CA VAL A 616 3.84 -37.34 -17.30
C VAL A 616 3.91 -38.85 -17.04
N GLN A 617 2.80 -39.49 -16.63
CA GLN A 617 2.69 -40.93 -16.30
C GLN A 617 2.46 -41.86 -17.50
N GLY A 618 2.94 -41.50 -18.70
CA GLY A 618 2.89 -42.36 -19.88
C GLY A 618 4.06 -43.35 -19.93
N ALA A 619 3.84 -44.56 -20.45
CA ALA A 619 4.88 -45.59 -20.59
C ALA A 619 6.08 -45.17 -21.47
N ASP A 620 5.94 -44.10 -22.27
CA ASP A 620 6.96 -43.59 -23.20
C ASP A 620 7.79 -42.39 -22.67
N LYS A 621 7.56 -41.93 -21.43
CA LYS A 621 8.27 -40.75 -20.87
C LYS A 621 9.50 -41.14 -20.04
N PRO A 622 10.56 -40.31 -20.04
CA PRO A 622 11.81 -40.63 -19.36
C PRO A 622 11.63 -40.74 -17.83
N GLU A 623 12.29 -41.74 -17.23
CA GLU A 623 12.19 -42.13 -15.82
C GLU A 623 12.44 -40.97 -14.82
N ILE A 624 13.26 -39.99 -15.22
CA ILE A 624 13.51 -38.79 -14.43
C ILE A 624 12.24 -37.98 -14.15
N LEU A 625 11.30 -37.93 -15.09
CA LEU A 625 10.06 -37.18 -14.93
C LEU A 625 9.05 -37.94 -14.07
N THR A 626 9.12 -39.27 -14.00
CA THR A 626 8.24 -40.08 -13.14
C THR A 626 8.75 -40.19 -11.71
N ALA A 627 10.06 -40.07 -11.49
CA ALA A 627 10.70 -40.12 -10.17
C ALA A 627 11.08 -38.74 -9.58
N MET A 628 10.70 -37.63 -10.22
CA MET A 628 11.11 -36.29 -9.77
C MET A 628 10.50 -35.88 -8.42
N SER A 629 11.31 -35.22 -7.58
CA SER A 629 10.88 -34.65 -6.30
C SER A 629 11.07 -33.14 -6.29
N LEU A 630 10.01 -32.40 -5.98
CA LEU A 630 10.03 -30.94 -5.98
C LEU A 630 10.83 -30.29 -4.84
N GLN A 631 11.22 -31.08 -3.84
CA GLN A 631 12.10 -30.64 -2.76
C GLN A 631 13.57 -30.81 -3.11
N GLU A 632 13.89 -31.79 -3.95
CA GLU A 632 15.27 -32.22 -4.23
C GLU A 632 15.72 -31.83 -5.65
N ASP A 633 14.81 -31.86 -6.63
CA ASP A 633 15.08 -31.56 -8.03
C ASP A 633 14.75 -30.11 -8.37
N ALA A 634 15.64 -29.46 -9.13
CA ALA A 634 15.46 -28.09 -9.59
C ALA A 634 14.46 -28.05 -10.75
N VAL A 635 13.20 -27.83 -10.43
CA VAL A 635 12.08 -27.72 -11.38
C VAL A 635 11.76 -26.26 -11.73
N ILE A 636 11.61 -25.97 -13.03
CA ILE A 636 11.27 -24.66 -13.61
C ILE A 636 10.09 -24.83 -14.57
N VAL A 637 9.09 -23.96 -14.47
CA VAL A 637 7.93 -23.94 -15.39
C VAL A 637 7.88 -22.60 -16.11
N CYS A 638 7.77 -22.63 -17.44
CA CYS A 638 7.68 -21.44 -18.26
C CYS A 638 6.56 -21.52 -19.32
N ASN A 639 6.10 -20.36 -19.77
CA ASN A 639 5.12 -20.25 -20.86
C ASN A 639 5.79 -20.32 -22.24
N ALA A 640 4.99 -20.23 -23.31
CA ALA A 640 5.43 -20.27 -24.69
C ALA A 640 6.42 -19.16 -25.10
N GLU A 641 6.48 -18.06 -24.36
CA GLU A 641 7.42 -16.95 -24.57
C GLU A 641 8.73 -17.14 -23.76
N GLY A 642 8.81 -18.18 -22.94
CA GLY A 642 9.95 -18.46 -22.07
C GLY A 642 9.93 -17.66 -20.77
N THR A 643 8.82 -17.00 -20.44
CA THR A 643 8.64 -16.32 -19.16
C THR A 643 8.43 -17.37 -18.07
N ILE A 644 9.28 -17.33 -17.05
CA ILE A 644 9.23 -18.24 -15.90
C ILE A 644 7.97 -17.92 -15.09
N MET A 645 7.08 -18.89 -15.00
CA MET A 645 5.86 -18.81 -14.22
C MET A 645 6.07 -19.27 -12.78
N MET A 646 6.99 -20.23 -12.57
CA MET A 646 7.20 -20.88 -11.29
C MET A 646 8.57 -21.56 -11.21
N THR A 647 9.16 -21.57 -10.02
CA THR A 647 10.37 -22.34 -9.70
C THR A 647 10.21 -23.12 -8.39
N SER A 648 10.83 -24.30 -8.32
CA SER A 648 10.99 -25.06 -7.08
C SER A 648 12.05 -24.42 -6.17
N GLN A 649 12.04 -24.79 -4.89
CA GLN A 649 13.04 -24.29 -3.93
C GLN A 649 14.46 -24.75 -4.27
N ALA A 650 14.62 -25.93 -4.88
CA ALA A 650 15.91 -26.48 -5.29
C ALA A 650 16.62 -25.68 -6.41
N VAL A 651 15.90 -24.79 -7.12
CA VAL A 651 16.50 -23.90 -8.13
C VAL A 651 17.42 -22.85 -7.50
N GLN A 652 17.08 -22.38 -6.29
CA GLN A 652 17.83 -21.31 -5.61
C GLN A 652 19.29 -21.71 -5.30
N PRO A 653 19.58 -22.85 -4.64
CA PRO A 653 20.96 -23.26 -4.40
C PRO A 653 21.70 -23.63 -5.69
N LEU A 654 21.00 -24.03 -6.75
CA LEU A 654 21.63 -24.43 -8.01
C LEU A 654 22.05 -23.25 -8.90
N PHE A 655 21.28 -22.17 -8.93
CA PHE A 655 21.52 -21.02 -9.82
C PHE A 655 21.84 -19.70 -9.10
N GLY A 656 21.66 -19.63 -7.78
CA GLY A 656 21.95 -18.44 -6.96
C GLY A 656 20.88 -17.34 -6.99
N TYR A 657 19.81 -17.52 -7.76
CA TYR A 657 18.70 -16.56 -7.84
C TYR A 657 17.58 -16.90 -6.83
N SER A 658 17.01 -15.87 -6.22
CA SER A 658 15.81 -16.03 -5.38
C SER A 658 14.57 -16.23 -6.23
N LYS A 659 13.54 -16.88 -5.65
CA LYS A 659 12.26 -17.13 -6.32
C LYS A 659 11.64 -15.86 -6.93
N SER A 660 11.65 -14.74 -6.19
CA SER A 660 11.11 -13.46 -6.66
C SER A 660 11.92 -12.79 -7.77
N GLU A 661 13.18 -13.15 -7.95
CA GLU A 661 14.01 -12.66 -9.06
C GLU A 661 13.76 -13.48 -10.34
N LEU A 662 13.38 -14.76 -10.21
CA LEU A 662 13.14 -15.66 -11.34
C LEU A 662 11.70 -15.59 -11.86
N GLU A 663 10.70 -15.50 -10.98
CA GLU A 663 9.30 -15.45 -11.40
C GLU A 663 9.00 -14.15 -12.19
N GLY A 664 8.53 -14.30 -13.43
CA GLY A 664 8.33 -13.20 -14.38
C GLY A 664 9.56 -12.83 -15.21
N ALA A 665 10.74 -13.40 -14.92
CA ALA A 665 11.93 -13.26 -15.77
C ALA A 665 11.91 -14.28 -16.91
N ASN A 666 12.68 -14.02 -17.97
CA ASN A 666 12.81 -14.96 -19.09
C ASN A 666 13.85 -16.05 -18.76
N VAL A 667 13.55 -17.31 -19.11
CA VAL A 667 14.45 -18.47 -18.88
C VAL A 667 15.82 -18.32 -19.54
N SER A 668 15.94 -17.48 -20.59
CA SER A 668 17.22 -17.12 -21.20
C SER A 668 18.24 -16.50 -20.22
N LEU A 669 17.81 -16.04 -19.05
CA LEU A 669 18.70 -15.60 -17.96
C LEU A 669 19.59 -16.73 -17.42
N LEU A 670 19.13 -17.98 -17.46
CA LEU A 670 19.80 -19.14 -16.86
C LEU A 670 20.77 -19.85 -17.81
N MET A 671 21.07 -19.25 -18.96
CA MET A 671 21.94 -19.83 -19.98
C MET A 671 22.92 -18.77 -20.53
N PRO A 672 24.16 -19.15 -20.86
CA PRO A 672 25.15 -18.19 -21.37
C PRO A 672 24.88 -17.81 -22.84
N PRO A 673 25.41 -16.66 -23.32
CA PRO A 673 25.50 -16.40 -24.76
C PRO A 673 26.40 -17.43 -25.46
N PRO A 674 26.11 -17.86 -26.71
CA PRO A 674 25.03 -17.44 -27.60
C PRO A 674 23.71 -18.21 -27.42
N PHE A 675 23.60 -19.08 -26.41
CA PHE A 675 22.40 -19.89 -26.18
C PHE A 675 21.21 -19.03 -25.77
N SER A 676 21.42 -18.06 -24.89
CA SER A 676 20.39 -17.11 -24.43
C SER A 676 19.81 -16.27 -25.57
N THR A 677 20.66 -15.74 -26.45
CA THR A 677 20.23 -14.86 -27.56
C THR A 677 19.42 -15.60 -28.62
N ARG A 678 19.69 -16.89 -28.81
CA ARG A 678 18.96 -17.74 -29.78
C ARG A 678 17.70 -18.39 -29.18
N HIS A 679 17.53 -18.39 -27.86
CA HIS A 679 16.48 -19.14 -27.18
C HIS A 679 15.06 -18.72 -27.59
N ALA A 680 14.82 -17.42 -27.78
CA ALA A 680 13.54 -16.90 -28.24
C ALA A 680 13.12 -17.48 -29.61
N ALA A 681 14.09 -17.65 -30.52
CA ALA A 681 13.83 -18.23 -31.84
C ALA A 681 13.46 -19.73 -31.75
N TYR A 682 14.01 -20.47 -30.78
CA TYR A 682 13.65 -21.88 -30.57
C TYR A 682 12.21 -22.05 -30.09
N LEU A 683 11.78 -21.21 -29.15
CA LEU A 683 10.40 -21.19 -28.66
C LEU A 683 9.42 -20.76 -29.76
N GLN A 684 9.76 -19.74 -30.54
CA GLN A 684 8.96 -19.31 -31.71
C GLN A 684 8.86 -20.41 -32.78
N ARG A 685 9.95 -21.11 -33.07
CA ARG A 685 9.93 -22.21 -34.04
C ARG A 685 9.04 -23.35 -33.55
N TYR A 686 9.14 -23.72 -32.28
CA TYR A 686 8.30 -24.78 -31.71
C TYR A 686 6.82 -24.40 -31.69
N THR A 687 6.49 -23.16 -31.30
CA THR A 687 5.09 -22.68 -31.31
C THR A 687 4.50 -22.61 -32.71
N ALA A 688 5.32 -22.34 -33.73
CA ALA A 688 4.89 -22.30 -35.13
C ALA A 688 4.81 -23.69 -35.80
N SER A 689 5.77 -24.59 -35.55
CA SER A 689 5.86 -25.88 -36.26
C SER A 689 5.31 -27.07 -35.48
N GLY A 690 5.17 -26.96 -34.16
CA GLY A 690 4.80 -28.07 -33.27
C GLY A 690 5.84 -29.19 -33.16
N GLN A 691 6.98 -29.09 -33.85
CA GLN A 691 8.00 -30.15 -33.89
C GLN A 691 9.00 -30.01 -32.73
N PRO A 692 9.05 -30.96 -31.77
CA PRO A 692 10.00 -30.92 -30.66
C PRO A 692 11.44 -31.20 -31.12
N HIS A 693 12.42 -30.52 -30.50
CA HIS A 693 13.85 -30.84 -30.67
C HIS A 693 14.52 -31.30 -29.36
N ILE A 694 14.01 -30.90 -28.18
CA ILE A 694 14.55 -31.26 -26.86
C ILE A 694 13.51 -31.97 -25.98
N LEU A 695 12.23 -32.03 -26.39
CA LEU A 695 11.19 -32.58 -25.53
C LEU A 695 11.38 -34.07 -25.23
N ASP A 696 11.06 -34.43 -24.00
CA ASP A 696 10.96 -35.80 -23.47
C ASP A 696 12.25 -36.64 -23.60
N SER A 697 13.41 -35.97 -23.72
CA SER A 697 14.74 -36.60 -23.69
C SER A 697 15.63 -35.94 -22.66
N MET A 698 16.46 -36.74 -21.99
CA MET A 698 17.48 -36.26 -21.07
C MET A 698 18.70 -35.77 -21.87
N ARG A 699 19.13 -34.53 -21.65
CA ARG A 699 20.30 -33.98 -22.35
C ARG A 699 21.24 -33.26 -21.39
N GLU A 700 22.53 -33.44 -21.61
CA GLU A 700 23.54 -32.59 -21.00
C GLU A 700 23.56 -31.25 -21.72
N VAL A 701 23.46 -30.15 -20.97
CA VAL A 701 23.56 -28.77 -21.46
C VAL A 701 24.35 -27.94 -20.46
N ILE A 702 24.65 -26.69 -20.80
CA ILE A 702 25.33 -25.77 -19.89
C ILE A 702 24.38 -24.67 -19.40
N ALA A 703 24.55 -24.31 -18.14
CA ALA A 703 23.78 -23.32 -17.40
C ALA A 703 24.67 -22.13 -16.99
N LEU A 704 24.04 -20.99 -16.69
CA LEU A 704 24.69 -19.80 -16.18
C LEU A 704 24.25 -19.52 -14.74
N HIS A 705 25.20 -19.46 -13.82
CA HIS A 705 24.95 -19.07 -12.43
C HIS A 705 24.82 -17.54 -12.30
N LYS A 706 24.18 -17.05 -11.21
CA LYS A 706 24.11 -15.61 -10.89
C LYS A 706 25.47 -14.93 -10.81
N ASP A 707 26.50 -15.67 -10.38
CA ASP A 707 27.89 -15.20 -10.29
C ASP A 707 28.64 -15.27 -11.63
N HIS A 708 27.92 -15.46 -12.74
CA HIS A 708 28.43 -15.46 -14.11
C HIS A 708 29.39 -16.61 -14.50
N HIS A 709 29.53 -17.65 -13.67
CA HIS A 709 30.21 -18.87 -14.09
C HIS A 709 29.27 -19.83 -14.83
N VAL A 710 29.83 -20.60 -15.77
CA VAL A 710 29.10 -21.58 -16.58
C VAL A 710 29.35 -22.96 -16.01
N PHE A 711 28.30 -23.74 -15.80
CA PHE A 711 28.39 -25.08 -15.25
C PHE A 711 27.47 -26.06 -15.99
N PRO A 712 27.82 -27.35 -16.02
CA PRO A 712 27.07 -28.34 -16.77
C PRO A 712 25.88 -28.86 -15.97
N ILE A 713 24.75 -29.06 -16.64
CA ILE A 713 23.51 -29.58 -16.05
C ILE A 713 22.91 -30.67 -16.93
N ALA A 714 22.20 -31.56 -16.28
CA ALA A 714 21.32 -32.52 -16.90
C ALA A 714 19.92 -31.88 -16.98
N LEU A 715 19.41 -31.62 -18.20
CA LEU A 715 18.10 -31.03 -18.44
C LEU A 715 17.14 -32.02 -19.12
N CYS A 716 15.94 -32.16 -18.58
CA CYS A 716 14.81 -32.77 -19.27
C CYS A 716 13.68 -31.75 -19.40
N VAL A 717 13.15 -31.56 -20.61
CA VAL A 717 12.02 -30.65 -20.87
C VAL A 717 10.83 -31.45 -21.35
N THR A 718 9.66 -31.26 -20.74
CA THR A 718 8.40 -31.86 -21.21
C THR A 718 7.34 -30.79 -21.36
N LYS A 719 6.42 -30.99 -22.31
CA LYS A 719 5.26 -30.13 -22.46
C LYS A 719 4.15 -30.62 -21.53
N LEU A 720 3.62 -29.71 -20.72
CA LEU A 720 2.58 -30.02 -19.73
C LEU A 720 1.18 -29.89 -20.33
N SER A 721 0.91 -28.80 -21.04
CA SER A 721 -0.41 -28.50 -21.61
C SER A 721 -0.35 -27.41 -22.68
N GLY A 722 -1.49 -27.15 -23.32
CA GLY A 722 -1.69 -26.05 -24.28
C GLY A 722 -1.28 -26.37 -25.73
N THR A 723 -1.61 -25.48 -26.65
CA THR A 723 -1.26 -25.56 -28.08
C THR A 723 -0.78 -24.21 -28.58
N GLY A 724 0.29 -24.18 -29.37
CA GLY A 724 0.86 -22.92 -29.87
C GLY A 724 1.26 -21.97 -28.74
N ALA A 725 0.75 -20.74 -28.77
CA ALA A 725 1.05 -19.67 -27.82
C ALA A 725 0.59 -19.95 -26.38
N ASP A 726 -0.34 -20.88 -26.16
CA ASP A 726 -0.80 -21.26 -24.82
C ASP A 726 0.00 -22.44 -24.23
N SER A 727 1.10 -22.85 -24.87
CA SER A 727 1.89 -23.99 -24.41
C SER A 727 2.63 -23.69 -23.10
N ILE A 728 2.63 -24.66 -22.19
CA ILE A 728 3.36 -24.61 -20.92
C ILE A 728 4.41 -25.73 -20.91
N PHE A 729 5.64 -25.38 -20.52
CA PHE A 729 6.77 -26.30 -20.44
C PHE A 729 7.24 -26.50 -19.00
N LEU A 730 7.63 -27.74 -18.70
CA LEU A 730 8.31 -28.15 -17.48
C LEU A 730 9.76 -28.47 -17.82
N GLY A 731 10.70 -27.81 -17.16
CA GLY A 731 12.12 -28.18 -17.15
C GLY A 731 12.49 -28.78 -15.80
N VAL A 732 13.00 -30.01 -15.82
CA VAL A 732 13.64 -30.64 -14.66
C VAL A 732 15.14 -30.59 -14.85
N VAL A 733 15.83 -29.96 -13.90
CA VAL A 733 17.27 -29.72 -13.93
C VAL A 733 17.92 -30.50 -12.78
N ARG A 734 19.00 -31.22 -13.09
CA ARG A 734 19.89 -31.82 -12.10
C ARG A 734 21.33 -31.39 -12.33
N PRO A 735 22.10 -31.11 -11.26
CA PRO A 735 23.53 -30.94 -11.40
C PRO A 735 24.18 -32.26 -11.87
N LEU A 736 25.18 -32.17 -12.75
CA LEU A 736 26.02 -33.33 -13.07
C LEU A 736 27.05 -33.52 -11.95
N SER A 737 27.09 -34.71 -11.35
CA SER A 737 28.13 -35.03 -10.37
C SER A 737 29.47 -35.25 -11.08
N PRO A 738 30.58 -34.72 -10.54
CA PRO A 738 31.92 -35.01 -11.07
C PRO A 738 32.20 -36.51 -10.91
N SER A 739 32.72 -37.15 -11.96
CA SER A 739 33.16 -38.54 -11.88
C SER A 739 34.64 -38.55 -11.47
N PRO A 740 35.04 -39.31 -10.43
CA PRO A 740 36.44 -39.39 -10.04
C PRO A 740 37.32 -40.06 -11.10
N TYR A 741 36.73 -40.88 -11.97
CA TYR A 741 37.47 -41.68 -12.97
C TYR A 741 37.48 -41.05 -14.38
N ASN A 742 36.49 -40.20 -14.69
CA ASN A 742 36.38 -39.54 -15.99
C ASN A 742 36.33 -38.04 -15.77
N MET A 743 37.43 -37.37 -16.11
CA MET A 743 37.55 -35.92 -16.02
C MET A 743 36.89 -35.30 -17.25
N ARG A 744 35.87 -34.47 -17.06
CA ARG A 744 35.09 -33.91 -18.17
C ARG A 744 35.37 -32.44 -18.44
N ALA A 745 35.28 -32.08 -19.71
CA ALA A 745 35.28 -30.69 -20.14
C ALA A 745 34.31 -30.47 -21.31
N TRP A 746 33.62 -29.34 -21.32
CA TRP A 746 32.64 -28.98 -22.34
C TRP A 746 33.21 -27.92 -23.26
N LEU A 747 33.26 -28.21 -24.55
CA LEU A 747 33.85 -27.33 -25.56
C LEU A 747 32.81 -26.93 -26.59
N ALA A 748 32.95 -25.71 -27.09
CA ALA A 748 32.29 -25.29 -28.32
C ALA A 748 32.89 -26.05 -29.54
N PRO A 749 32.17 -26.14 -30.66
CA PRO A 749 32.64 -26.88 -31.85
C PRO A 749 33.98 -26.40 -32.41
N ASN A 750 34.36 -25.15 -32.14
CA ASN A 750 35.65 -24.57 -32.52
C ASN A 750 36.82 -24.99 -31.61
N GLY A 751 36.57 -25.82 -30.58
CA GLY A 751 37.59 -26.27 -29.64
C GLY A 751 37.81 -25.35 -28.44
N THR A 752 36.97 -24.33 -28.25
CA THR A 752 37.05 -23.42 -27.09
C THR A 752 36.35 -24.01 -25.87
N PHE A 753 36.99 -23.99 -24.70
CA PHE A 753 36.39 -24.43 -23.43
C PHE A 753 35.26 -23.50 -22.99
N LEU A 754 34.10 -24.09 -22.69
CA LEU A 754 32.93 -23.42 -22.12
C LEU A 754 32.91 -23.56 -20.59
N CYS A 755 33.19 -24.77 -20.10
CA CYS A 755 33.41 -25.10 -18.69
C CYS A 755 34.16 -26.43 -18.58
N SER A 756 34.64 -26.76 -17.38
CA SER A 756 35.34 -28.01 -17.08
C SER A 756 35.06 -28.47 -15.66
N ASP A 757 35.20 -29.77 -15.41
CA ASP A 757 35.24 -30.30 -14.04
C ASP A 757 36.50 -29.80 -13.31
N GLN A 758 36.40 -29.62 -12.00
CA GLN A 758 37.53 -29.23 -11.14
C GLN A 758 38.73 -30.17 -11.28
N LEU A 759 38.48 -31.47 -11.45
CA LEU A 759 39.51 -32.48 -11.63
C LEU A 759 40.24 -32.30 -12.97
N PHE A 760 39.52 -32.00 -14.05
CA PHE A 760 40.14 -31.69 -15.35
C PHE A 760 41.02 -30.44 -15.25
N ALA A 761 40.52 -29.39 -14.61
CA ALA A 761 41.26 -28.15 -14.41
C ALA A 761 42.56 -28.38 -13.62
N SER A 762 42.45 -29.14 -12.53
CA SER A 762 43.58 -29.53 -11.68
C SER A 762 44.61 -30.39 -12.44
N MET A 763 44.17 -31.27 -13.36
CA MET A 763 45.03 -32.12 -14.17
C MET A 763 45.93 -31.34 -15.16
N VAL A 764 45.51 -30.14 -15.56
CA VAL A 764 46.30 -29.22 -16.42
C VAL A 764 47.01 -28.14 -15.58
N GLY A 765 46.75 -28.09 -14.27
CA GLY A 765 47.31 -27.09 -13.37
C GLY A 765 46.68 -25.69 -13.57
N LEU A 766 45.41 -25.63 -13.95
CA LEU A 766 44.64 -24.42 -14.20
C LEU A 766 43.43 -24.34 -13.27
N THR A 767 42.87 -23.14 -13.07
CA THR A 767 41.55 -22.99 -12.44
C THR A 767 40.45 -23.08 -13.49
N GLU A 768 39.22 -23.42 -13.08
CA GLU A 768 38.08 -23.52 -14.00
C GLU A 768 37.85 -22.22 -14.78
N GLY A 769 37.96 -21.06 -14.11
CA GLY A 769 37.80 -19.74 -14.74
C GLY A 769 38.89 -19.42 -15.78
N GLU A 770 40.13 -19.88 -15.58
CA GLU A 770 41.21 -19.67 -16.53
C GLU A 770 41.12 -20.55 -17.78
N LEU A 771 40.40 -21.68 -17.67
CA LEU A 771 40.15 -22.60 -18.78
C LEU A 771 39.09 -22.07 -19.73
N VAL A 772 38.04 -21.44 -19.22
CA VAL A 772 36.96 -20.86 -20.05
C VAL A 772 37.55 -19.88 -21.08
N GLY A 773 37.25 -20.09 -22.35
CA GLY A 773 37.74 -19.25 -23.45
C GLY A 773 39.10 -19.67 -24.05
N ARG A 774 39.85 -20.60 -23.42
CA ARG A 774 41.05 -21.19 -24.05
C ARG A 774 40.66 -22.22 -25.12
N SER A 775 41.59 -22.50 -26.03
CA SER A 775 41.42 -23.52 -27.07
C SER A 775 42.16 -24.82 -26.70
N LEU A 776 41.59 -25.98 -26.99
CA LEU A 776 42.21 -27.29 -26.70
C LEU A 776 43.65 -27.44 -27.24
N PRO A 777 43.99 -27.01 -28.48
CA PRO A 777 45.36 -27.09 -28.98
C PRO A 777 46.38 -26.29 -28.17
N SER A 778 45.96 -25.29 -27.38
CA SER A 778 46.86 -24.52 -26.50
C SER A 778 47.32 -25.30 -25.27
N LEU A 779 46.66 -26.42 -24.94
CA LEU A 779 46.96 -27.26 -23.78
C LEU A 779 47.78 -28.50 -24.15
N VAL A 780 48.27 -28.58 -25.37
CA VAL A 780 48.97 -29.75 -25.91
C VAL A 780 50.36 -29.30 -26.37
N PRO A 781 51.41 -30.15 -26.28
CA PRO A 781 52.72 -29.83 -26.83
C PRO A 781 52.63 -29.44 -28.32
N PRO A 782 53.48 -28.51 -28.81
CA PRO A 782 53.39 -27.99 -30.17
C PRO A 782 53.48 -29.08 -31.26
N GLU A 783 54.15 -30.19 -30.97
CA GLU A 783 54.26 -31.35 -31.87
C GLU A 783 52.93 -32.11 -32.06
N SER A 784 52.06 -32.08 -31.05
CA SER A 784 50.77 -32.79 -31.04
C SER A 784 49.58 -31.90 -31.43
N ALA A 785 49.77 -30.58 -31.56
CA ALA A 785 48.72 -29.63 -31.93
C ALA A 785 48.01 -29.94 -33.27
N PRO A 786 48.72 -30.30 -34.37
CA PRO A 786 48.08 -30.63 -35.64
C PRO A 786 47.16 -31.86 -35.57
N ALA A 787 47.53 -32.85 -34.75
CA ALA A 787 46.71 -34.04 -34.53
C ALA A 787 45.40 -33.71 -33.79
N VAL A 788 45.46 -32.76 -32.84
CA VAL A 788 44.28 -32.29 -32.09
C VAL A 788 43.37 -31.42 -32.96
N GLU A 789 43.93 -30.60 -33.84
CA GLU A 789 43.13 -29.84 -34.80
C GLU A 789 42.40 -30.74 -35.80
N ALA A 790 43.09 -31.74 -36.36
CA ALA A 790 42.48 -32.76 -37.22
C ALA A 790 41.39 -33.56 -36.47
N TYR A 791 41.61 -33.84 -35.19
CA TYR A 791 40.62 -34.47 -34.32
C TYR A 791 39.37 -33.60 -34.12
N LEU A 792 39.54 -32.29 -33.85
CA LEU A 792 38.42 -31.37 -33.70
C LEU A 792 37.64 -31.19 -35.02
N GLU A 793 38.32 -31.16 -36.17
CA GLU A 793 37.65 -31.17 -37.47
C GLU A 793 36.84 -32.46 -37.69
N ARG A 794 37.41 -33.62 -37.31
CA ARG A 794 36.69 -34.89 -37.34
C ARG A 794 35.46 -34.88 -36.43
N CYS A 795 35.58 -34.33 -35.21
CA CYS A 795 34.45 -34.18 -34.29
C CYS A 795 33.36 -33.25 -34.85
N ARG A 796 33.75 -32.20 -35.59
CA ARG A 796 32.79 -31.29 -36.26
C ARG A 796 32.05 -31.97 -37.41
N ALA A 797 32.74 -32.77 -38.21
CA ALA A 797 32.18 -33.48 -39.36
C ALA A 797 31.36 -34.72 -38.97
N ALA A 798 31.59 -35.30 -37.79
CA ALA A 798 30.93 -36.51 -37.32
C ALA A 798 29.42 -36.35 -37.16
N SER A 799 28.71 -37.47 -37.29
CA SER A 799 27.30 -37.56 -36.94
C SER A 799 27.10 -37.51 -35.42
N ALA A 800 25.91 -37.07 -34.98
CA ALA A 800 25.56 -37.05 -33.55
C ALA A 800 25.70 -38.44 -32.91
N LEU A 801 25.34 -39.48 -33.65
CA LEU A 801 25.36 -40.87 -33.20
C LEU A 801 26.81 -41.36 -32.95
N GLU A 802 27.75 -41.04 -33.84
CA GLU A 802 29.17 -41.38 -33.68
C GLU A 802 29.82 -40.71 -32.46
N LEU A 803 29.41 -39.47 -32.16
CA LEU A 803 29.87 -38.74 -30.97
C LEU A 803 29.25 -39.34 -29.69
N ILE A 804 27.95 -39.64 -29.68
CA ILE A 804 27.26 -40.22 -28.51
C ILE A 804 27.83 -41.60 -28.17
N GLU A 805 28.15 -42.43 -29.18
CA GLU A 805 28.77 -43.74 -28.97
C GLU A 805 30.25 -43.68 -28.58
N GLY A 806 30.85 -42.48 -28.54
CA GLY A 806 32.25 -42.30 -28.14
C GLY A 806 33.26 -42.96 -29.09
N ARG A 807 32.90 -43.17 -30.37
CA ARG A 807 33.78 -43.81 -31.37
C ARG A 807 34.97 -42.94 -31.78
N ILE A 808 34.93 -41.66 -31.42
CA ILE A 808 35.98 -40.69 -31.71
C ILE A 808 36.86 -40.53 -30.48
N GLN A 809 38.06 -41.11 -30.57
CA GLN A 809 39.04 -41.16 -29.51
C GLN A 809 40.36 -40.57 -29.98
N LEU A 810 41.09 -39.97 -29.05
CA LEU A 810 42.42 -39.42 -29.27
C LEU A 810 43.28 -39.68 -28.04
N ALA A 811 44.34 -40.46 -28.22
CA ALA A 811 45.43 -40.49 -27.25
C ALA A 811 46.36 -39.30 -27.50
N THR A 812 46.57 -38.45 -26.50
CA THR A 812 47.43 -37.28 -26.60
C THR A 812 48.07 -36.94 -25.25
N GLN A 813 48.85 -35.87 -25.22
CA GLN A 813 49.57 -35.38 -24.06
C GLN A 813 49.12 -33.95 -23.75
N LEU A 814 48.72 -33.70 -22.51
CA LEU A 814 48.33 -32.37 -22.04
C LEU A 814 49.45 -31.72 -21.23
N THR A 815 49.71 -30.44 -21.45
CA THR A 815 50.73 -29.69 -20.71
C THR A 815 50.19 -29.28 -19.34
N HIS A 816 50.91 -29.61 -18.26
CA HIS A 816 50.54 -29.16 -16.92
C HIS A 816 51.37 -27.94 -16.50
N ARG A 817 50.71 -26.86 -16.05
CA ARG A 817 51.34 -25.55 -15.79
C ARG A 817 52.49 -25.62 -14.78
N TYR A 818 52.35 -26.40 -13.72
CA TYR A 818 53.30 -26.43 -12.60
C TYR A 818 54.23 -27.66 -12.60
N SER A 819 54.16 -28.55 -13.60
CA SER A 819 54.93 -29.81 -13.62
C SER A 819 56.31 -29.66 -14.27
N GLY A 820 56.80 -28.42 -14.45
CA GLY A 820 58.07 -28.18 -15.13
C GLY A 820 58.07 -28.57 -16.62
N GLY A 821 56.91 -28.75 -17.24
CA GLY A 821 56.76 -29.13 -18.65
C GLY A 821 56.61 -30.63 -18.90
N GLU A 822 56.54 -31.48 -17.87
CA GLU A 822 56.17 -32.88 -18.04
C GLU A 822 54.72 -32.98 -18.53
N PRO A 823 54.47 -33.54 -19.73
CA PRO A 823 53.14 -33.72 -20.25
C PRO A 823 52.41 -34.89 -19.57
N VAL A 824 51.12 -34.72 -19.36
CA VAL A 824 50.22 -35.73 -18.83
C VAL A 824 49.63 -36.53 -19.99
N SER A 825 49.93 -37.83 -20.06
CA SER A 825 49.35 -38.72 -21.06
C SER A 825 47.88 -38.98 -20.75
N VAL A 826 47.03 -38.67 -21.74
CA VAL A 826 45.58 -38.82 -21.63
C VAL A 826 44.99 -39.52 -22.84
N GLU A 827 43.92 -40.25 -22.61
CA GLU A 827 43.02 -40.72 -23.63
C GLU A 827 41.74 -39.89 -23.56
N ILE A 828 41.41 -39.24 -24.68
CA ILE A 828 40.25 -38.36 -24.81
C ILE A 828 39.21 -39.09 -25.65
N THR A 829 38.00 -39.23 -25.13
CA THR A 829 36.84 -39.70 -25.87
C THR A 829 35.82 -38.58 -25.97
N THR A 830 35.36 -38.24 -27.18
CA THR A 830 34.42 -37.12 -27.36
C THR A 830 32.99 -37.60 -27.41
N GLY A 831 32.19 -37.15 -26.45
CA GLY A 831 30.73 -37.20 -26.43
C GLY A 831 30.08 -35.95 -27.01
N MET A 832 28.75 -35.96 -27.05
CA MET A 832 27.92 -34.83 -27.48
C MET A 832 26.97 -34.39 -26.38
N ALA A 833 26.93 -33.09 -26.12
CA ALA A 833 25.93 -32.40 -25.32
C ALA A 833 25.14 -31.40 -26.21
N GLY A 834 23.96 -30.98 -25.77
CA GLY A 834 23.12 -30.02 -26.48
C GLY A 834 22.22 -30.62 -27.57
N THR A 835 22.08 -29.92 -28.70
CA THR A 835 21.22 -30.31 -29.83
C THR A 835 21.99 -30.33 -31.13
N ASP A 836 21.44 -30.98 -32.17
CA ASP A 836 22.09 -31.04 -33.48
C ASP A 836 22.43 -29.66 -34.08
N GLN A 837 21.63 -28.63 -33.73
CA GLN A 837 21.84 -27.25 -34.17
C GLN A 837 22.84 -26.48 -33.31
N VAL A 838 23.06 -26.91 -32.07
CA VAL A 838 23.99 -26.28 -31.12
C VAL A 838 24.74 -27.39 -30.39
N ARG A 839 25.77 -27.91 -31.07
CA ARG A 839 26.59 -29.00 -30.58
C ARG A 839 27.57 -28.49 -29.52
N ILE A 840 27.64 -29.19 -28.39
CA ILE A 840 28.68 -29.02 -27.39
C ILE A 840 29.47 -30.33 -27.37
N LEU A 841 30.79 -30.25 -27.52
CA LEU A 841 31.66 -31.42 -27.45
C LEU A 841 31.97 -31.69 -25.98
N VAL A 842 31.70 -32.91 -25.52
CA VAL A 842 32.02 -33.34 -24.14
C VAL A 842 33.28 -34.17 -24.20
N LEU A 843 34.40 -33.64 -23.74
CA LEU A 843 35.64 -34.41 -23.64
C LEU A 843 35.59 -35.23 -22.35
N ASN A 844 35.51 -36.56 -22.48
CA ASN A 844 35.77 -37.47 -21.38
C ASN A 844 37.23 -37.86 -21.44
N THR A 845 38.01 -37.35 -20.49
CA THR A 845 39.46 -37.58 -20.45
C THR A 845 39.82 -38.55 -19.33
N HIS A 846 40.60 -39.55 -19.70
CA HIS A 846 41.12 -40.57 -18.81
C HIS A 846 42.65 -40.50 -18.82
N ARG A 847 43.26 -40.52 -17.63
CA ARG A 847 44.72 -40.45 -17.50
C ARG A 847 45.34 -41.83 -17.71
N THR A 848 46.34 -41.94 -18.57
CA THR A 848 47.00 -43.23 -18.90
C THR A 848 48.38 -43.38 -18.26
N ASP A 849 48.80 -42.42 -17.45
CA ASP A 849 50.11 -42.38 -16.77
C ASP A 849 50.20 -43.25 -15.49
N GLY A 850 49.10 -43.92 -15.11
CA GLY A 850 49.03 -44.82 -13.96
C GLY A 850 49.01 -44.12 -12.59
N ARG A 851 48.91 -42.79 -12.54
CA ARG A 851 48.72 -42.03 -11.30
C ARG A 851 47.22 -41.81 -11.10
N GLU A 852 46.71 -41.96 -9.87
CA GLU A 852 45.30 -41.64 -9.54
C GLU A 852 45.14 -40.24 -8.91
N ASP A 853 46.20 -39.70 -8.30
CA ASP A 853 46.13 -38.43 -7.57
C ASP A 853 46.42 -37.21 -8.47
N CYS A 854 45.61 -36.16 -8.34
CA CYS A 854 45.87 -34.83 -8.90
C CYS A 854 46.09 -33.81 -7.77
N LEU A 855 47.08 -32.94 -7.94
CA LEU A 855 47.24 -31.78 -7.06
C LEU A 855 46.06 -30.84 -7.31
N LEU A 856 45.22 -30.64 -6.29
CA LEU A 856 44.11 -29.69 -6.36
C LEU A 856 44.65 -28.26 -6.50
N VAL A 857 44.38 -27.63 -7.64
CA VAL A 857 44.64 -26.20 -7.83
C VAL A 857 43.40 -25.44 -7.35
N VAL A 858 43.52 -24.80 -6.19
CA VAL A 858 42.44 -23.99 -5.60
C VAL A 858 42.76 -22.53 -5.83
N GLU A 859 41.75 -21.72 -6.13
CA GLU A 859 41.91 -20.26 -6.12
C GLU A 859 42.30 -19.80 -4.72
N GLY A 860 43.45 -19.14 -4.60
CA GLY A 860 43.84 -18.45 -3.37
C GLY A 860 42.95 -17.24 -3.14
N GLN A 861 41.77 -17.45 -2.56
CA GLN A 861 41.08 -16.43 -1.78
C GLN A 861 41.22 -16.85 -0.31
N GLY A 862 41.70 -15.92 0.53
CA GLY A 862 42.18 -16.18 1.89
C GLY A 862 41.21 -16.86 2.84
#